data_AF-A0AAQ3UMF2-F1
#
_entry.id   AF-A0AAQ3UMF2-F1
#
_cell.length_a   1.000
_cell.length_b   1.000
_cell.length_c   1.000
_cell.angle_alpha   90.00
_cell.angle_beta   90.00
_cell.angle_gamma   90.00
#
_symmetry.space_group_name_H-M   'P 1'
#
loop_
_entity.id
_entity.type
_entity.pdbx_description
1 polymer ?
#
loop_
_entity_poly.entity_id
_entity_poly.type
_entity_poly.pdbx_seq_one_letter_code
_entity_poly.pdbx_strand_id
1 'polypeptide(L)'
;MGMGMIGGCGRCPVCFGSMCHGQAIFTAECSHTFHLRCVPGNHVCPVCSARWRDTPSSPVTPPASVYDDDEPPLVEGSPAHTPIGGGRDAAAAAGGLLVLKTHCEYPALPKAAARDGFAVLVHAKAPAAAAAEATAARAPLDLVTVLDVSSSMQGDKLALVKRAMGFLVDSLGPGDRLSFVAFNDYGRRLIPLTRMSEDGKAAAKRAVESLVASGCTAIRDGLDQAAMVLDGRRHKNAVASVILLSDGQDNCSMPAHRAFRQGNRAAYMANNHSYLVPPSFVRAGCAGGSSTPVHAFGFGTDHDAAAMHGISEATGGTFSFIENHEVIQDAFARCVGGLLSVAAQNARVALECLHPGVRLRAVKSGRYESRIDAAGRAATVDVGELYADEDRRFLVFLDVPVDEAAAATRLLKVSCTYRDTATGQSVDVAGDDAVVQRPVEVAADVPPSLEVERERVRVGAAEDIALARAAAERGAYAEAARILDARRESLRRSSPALAGDAMCAALDAELHELRQRVSDEREYRLTGSACFLSGMSSHSQQRGSSVRLSRPLSGKNFGGVGSAMFTTPAMRKMESLSEMAPAAGADGEWEQGRRRRFSATVVYDDDDKPMGSPPAPESGNGVLVLNTHCEYPSIPNGEDREGFAVMLHVKAPALVGGESRRSGLDLVAALDVSGSMAGDKLAQVKRAMAFVVDRLGPGDRLSVVAFSDEARRVTRLTRMCEDGKAAAKRAVESLAAAGGSSATDVRAGLDEAAKLIQGSRHYNDAAGVVLVSDGHGIGTSATGEDATSDGRVLVPPFFLRDGGWRPNPVHAFVLGAGGHGSAAMHSISEATGGTFSFVEDHAGVQDAVAQCVGGLLSVTAQGVFIDVERWFPDVRIRAIKSGCYKSRITSQSCDSSEGWVSVGELYAGEERRFLFFLDVPSLDHAGNTATYLFKSKCNYLDMVTGQVLDIQPADVYAEVRRPVEATDAAPCTEVKRELLRVEAAEDMALARAAAERGDHAEAARVLDARRETVSRSAPALDGDAGCEALVAELGELSRRVADEQEYRRTGRACLLAAMRAHALQRGGSAMRLSARPLSAGGCPVSSAMFVTPAMRRMEKVSEMLRRQQQAPAMAMAPPPPVNGSRAVAPRSRLEARLALAAVPRLSVLRKYRRLLLRR
;
A
#
# COMPACT_ATOMS: atom_id res chain seq x y z
N MET A 1 43.78 9.34 25.73
CA MET A 1 44.88 9.18 26.71
C MET A 1 44.47 9.86 28.01
N GLY A 2 44.81 9.27 29.16
CA GLY A 2 44.86 9.94 30.49
C GLY A 2 43.57 9.96 31.31
N MET A 3 43.31 8.92 32.12
CA MET A 3 42.45 9.04 33.31
C MET A 3 43.20 9.88 34.36
N GLY A 4 42.70 11.09 34.65
CA GLY A 4 43.12 11.90 35.79
C GLY A 4 42.04 11.91 36.85
N MET A 5 42.30 11.26 37.99
CA MET A 5 41.50 11.38 39.21
C MET A 5 41.74 12.77 39.84
N ILE A 6 40.69 13.56 40.03
CA ILE A 6 40.68 14.69 40.96
C ILE A 6 39.37 14.64 41.75
N GLY A 7 39.49 14.45 43.07
CA GLY A 7 38.38 14.33 44.00
C GLY A 7 37.73 15.69 44.33
N GLY A 8 36.40 15.68 44.36
CA GLY A 8 35.54 16.78 44.81
C GLY A 8 34.13 16.60 44.25
N CYS A 9 33.16 16.24 45.09
CA CYS A 9 31.77 16.02 44.67
C CYS A 9 31.08 17.38 44.42
N GLY A 10 31.14 17.90 43.19
CA GLY A 10 30.48 19.13 42.76
C GLY A 10 29.04 18.91 42.26
N ARG A 11 28.19 19.95 42.34
CA ARG A 11 26.85 19.96 41.70
C ARG A 11 26.90 20.68 40.35
N CYS A 12 26.15 20.17 39.37
CA CYS A 12 26.01 20.81 38.05
C CYS A 12 25.33 22.18 38.18
N PRO A 13 25.92 23.29 37.71
CA PRO A 13 25.30 24.62 37.81
C PRO A 13 24.01 24.79 36.99
N VAL A 14 23.80 23.95 35.98
CA VAL A 14 22.66 24.05 35.04
C VAL A 14 21.45 23.25 35.51
N CYS A 15 21.67 22.04 36.04
CA CYS A 15 20.58 21.15 36.46
C CYS A 15 20.59 20.83 37.96
N PHE A 16 21.54 21.40 38.71
CA PHE A 16 21.73 21.23 40.16
C PHE A 16 21.92 19.78 40.66
N GLY A 17 22.05 18.81 39.75
CA GLY A 17 22.28 17.39 40.06
C GLY A 17 23.70 17.09 40.55
N SER A 18 23.83 16.06 41.39
CA SER A 18 25.10 15.57 41.94
C SER A 18 25.96 14.91 40.85
N MET A 19 27.22 15.32 40.73
CA MET A 19 28.16 14.69 39.80
C MET A 19 28.83 13.47 40.46
N CYS A 20 28.24 12.29 40.27
CA CYS A 20 28.78 11.02 40.78
C CYS A 20 29.60 10.28 39.71
N HIS A 21 30.58 9.48 40.15
CA HIS A 21 31.50 8.71 39.31
C HIS A 21 30.75 7.78 38.33
N GLY A 22 31.06 7.87 37.04
CA GLY A 22 30.47 7.05 35.97
C GLY A 22 29.67 7.82 34.92
N GLN A 23 29.43 9.12 35.10
CA GLN A 23 28.87 10.01 34.07
C GLN A 23 29.98 10.79 33.36
N ALA A 24 29.84 11.08 32.06
CA ALA A 24 30.78 11.92 31.34
C ALA A 24 30.62 13.39 31.79
N ILE A 25 31.66 13.94 32.43
CA ILE A 25 31.68 15.30 32.97
C ILE A 25 32.60 16.16 32.09
N PHE A 26 32.13 17.36 31.71
CA PHE A 26 32.88 18.34 30.92
C PHE A 26 33.30 19.53 31.79
N THR A 27 34.55 19.96 31.66
CA THR A 27 35.10 21.09 32.44
C THR A 27 35.50 22.23 31.51
N ALA A 28 34.96 23.43 31.75
CA ALA A 28 35.39 24.63 31.03
C ALA A 28 36.75 25.14 31.55
N GLU A 29 37.45 26.02 30.82
CA GLU A 29 38.74 26.58 31.26
C GLU A 29 38.67 27.30 32.62
N CYS A 30 37.50 27.83 32.96
CA CYS A 30 37.20 28.44 34.26
C CYS A 30 36.99 27.44 35.41
N SER A 31 37.25 26.14 35.20
CA SER A 31 37.09 25.05 36.17
C SER A 31 35.64 24.70 36.57
N HIS A 32 34.63 25.25 35.89
CA HIS A 32 33.24 24.82 36.07
C HIS A 32 32.96 23.49 35.36
N THR A 33 32.30 22.56 36.05
CA THR A 33 32.01 21.21 35.57
C THR A 33 30.51 21.01 35.28
N PHE A 34 30.19 20.31 34.19
CA PHE A 34 28.81 20.11 33.68
C PHE A 34 28.59 18.66 33.23
N HIS A 35 27.34 18.17 33.29
CA HIS A 35 26.97 16.94 32.58
C HIS A 35 27.04 17.16 31.07
N LEU A 36 27.43 16.14 30.29
CA LEU A 36 27.47 16.21 28.82
C LEU A 36 26.17 16.73 28.18
N ARG A 37 25.01 16.28 28.67
CA ARG A 37 23.68 16.72 28.21
C ARG A 37 23.32 18.17 28.58
N CYS A 38 24.06 18.80 29.48
CA CYS A 38 23.80 20.15 29.97
C CYS A 38 24.70 21.20 29.32
N VAL A 39 25.55 20.81 28.36
CA VAL A 39 26.38 21.75 27.59
C VAL A 39 25.59 22.21 26.36
N PRO A 40 25.21 23.50 26.26
CA PRO A 40 24.62 24.03 25.04
C PRO A 40 25.70 24.06 23.95
N GLY A 41 25.34 23.75 22.69
CA GLY A 41 26.27 23.64 21.55
C GLY A 41 27.03 24.92 21.16
N ASN A 42 26.92 26.00 21.94
CA ASN A 42 27.73 27.20 21.78
C ASN A 42 29.02 27.03 22.58
N HIS A 43 30.18 27.15 21.91
CA HIS A 43 31.53 26.85 22.41
C HIS A 43 32.07 27.74 23.58
N VAL A 44 31.23 28.10 24.55
CA VAL A 44 31.56 28.89 25.74
C VAL A 44 30.86 28.38 26.99
N CYS A 45 31.45 28.61 28.17
CA CYS A 45 30.87 28.27 29.46
C CYS A 45 29.56 29.06 29.69
N PRO A 46 28.42 28.41 30.00
CA PRO A 46 27.15 29.12 30.21
C PRO A 46 27.10 29.96 31.49
N VAL A 47 28.08 29.82 32.39
CA VAL A 47 28.14 30.56 33.67
C VAL A 47 28.99 31.83 33.56
N CYS A 48 30.07 31.82 32.78
CA CYS A 48 31.05 32.92 32.73
C CYS A 48 31.64 33.21 31.34
N SER A 49 31.15 32.53 30.31
CA SER A 49 31.53 32.72 28.91
C SER A 49 32.99 32.39 28.53
N ALA A 50 33.77 31.78 29.44
CA ALA A 50 35.12 31.26 29.15
C ALA A 50 35.09 30.11 28.11
N ARG A 51 36.16 29.94 27.32
CA ARG A 51 36.26 28.90 26.27
C ARG A 51 36.47 27.49 26.89
N TRP A 52 36.15 26.45 26.13
CA TRP A 52 36.34 25.05 26.57
C TRP A 52 37.78 24.59 26.32
N ARG A 53 38.38 23.91 27.30
CA ARG A 53 39.79 23.50 27.25
C ARG A 53 40.03 22.32 26.29
N ASP A 54 39.02 21.45 26.13
CA ASP A 54 39.01 20.33 25.19
C ASP A 54 37.65 20.26 24.48
N THR A 55 37.61 20.61 23.20
CA THR A 55 36.44 20.32 22.34
C THR A 55 36.50 18.86 21.91
N PRO A 56 35.45 18.04 22.12
CA PRO A 56 35.35 16.79 21.38
C PRO A 56 35.26 17.20 19.92
N SER A 57 36.15 16.64 19.08
CA SER A 57 36.01 16.72 17.64
C SER A 57 34.61 16.22 17.31
N SER A 58 33.71 17.14 16.96
CA SER A 58 32.52 16.78 16.22
C SER A 58 32.96 15.86 15.08
N PRO A 59 32.19 14.81 14.74
CA PRO A 59 32.29 14.31 13.38
C PRO A 59 32.17 15.54 12.48
N VAL A 60 33.24 15.78 11.74
CA VAL A 60 33.45 16.90 10.83
C VAL A 60 32.10 17.37 10.29
N THR A 61 31.65 18.57 10.70
CA THR A 61 30.72 19.32 9.86
C THR A 61 31.48 19.48 8.54
N PRO A 62 31.02 18.91 7.42
CA PRO A 62 31.71 19.17 6.18
C PRO A 62 31.60 20.68 5.92
N PRO A 63 32.56 21.29 5.21
CA PRO A 63 32.35 22.60 4.63
C PRO A 63 31.12 22.54 3.69
N ALA A 64 30.75 23.65 3.08
CA ALA A 64 29.57 23.81 2.21
C ALA A 64 29.52 22.89 0.94
N SER A 65 29.67 21.58 1.08
CA SER A 65 29.81 20.60 -0.01
C SER A 65 29.47 19.17 0.44
N VAL A 66 28.42 18.95 1.25
CA VAL A 66 27.93 17.59 1.62
C VAL A 66 27.36 16.84 0.40
N TYR A 67 26.94 17.57 -0.63
CA TYR A 67 26.35 17.04 -1.87
C TYR A 67 27.34 17.08 -3.04
N ASP A 68 28.64 17.19 -2.75
CA ASP A 68 29.74 17.13 -3.72
C ASP A 68 30.13 15.67 -4.01
N ASP A 69 29.16 14.77 -4.11
CA ASP A 69 29.34 13.33 -4.31
C ASP A 69 28.72 12.83 -5.62
N ASP A 70 28.29 13.76 -6.48
CA ASP A 70 27.65 13.41 -7.76
C ASP A 70 28.60 12.71 -8.72
N GLU A 71 28.05 11.74 -9.45
CA GLU A 71 28.73 11.11 -10.57
C GLU A 71 28.88 12.12 -11.74
N PRO A 72 30.02 12.12 -12.46
CA PRO A 72 30.24 13.00 -13.61
C PRO A 72 29.20 12.75 -14.73
N PRO A 73 29.10 13.52 -15.81
CA PRO A 73 28.30 13.18 -17.00
C PRO A 73 29.04 12.20 -17.93
N LEU A 74 28.33 11.43 -18.75
CA LEU A 74 28.97 10.60 -19.80
C LEU A 74 29.62 11.53 -20.83
N VAL A 75 30.95 11.48 -20.94
CA VAL A 75 31.70 12.20 -21.99
C VAL A 75 31.91 11.24 -23.15
N GLU A 76 31.07 11.35 -24.19
CA GLU A 76 31.47 10.88 -25.51
C GLU A 76 32.35 11.98 -26.14
N GLY A 77 33.52 11.58 -26.65
CA GLY A 77 34.59 12.48 -27.05
C GLY A 77 34.14 13.54 -28.07
N SER A 78 34.11 14.80 -27.64
CA SER A 78 34.06 15.93 -28.56
C SER A 78 35.42 16.05 -29.28
N PRO A 79 35.47 16.16 -30.61
CA PRO A 79 36.72 16.44 -31.31
C PRO A 79 37.23 17.83 -30.88
N ALA A 80 38.55 17.92 -30.73
CA ALA A 80 39.25 19.11 -30.24
C ALA A 80 38.84 20.39 -30.99
N HIS A 81 38.48 21.43 -30.22
CA HIS A 81 38.32 22.79 -30.72
C HIS A 81 39.67 23.33 -31.25
N THR A 82 39.80 23.42 -32.58
CA THR A 82 40.68 24.39 -33.22
C THR A 82 39.88 25.64 -33.58
N PRO A 83 40.33 26.85 -33.22
CA PRO A 83 39.65 28.08 -33.62
C PRO A 83 39.96 28.38 -35.09
N ILE A 84 38.96 28.31 -35.96
CA ILE A 84 39.05 28.82 -37.33
C ILE A 84 38.05 29.97 -37.45
N GLY A 85 38.59 31.15 -37.76
CA GLY A 85 37.85 32.41 -37.81
C GLY A 85 37.00 32.59 -39.05
N GLY A 86 36.07 33.53 -38.92
CA GLY A 86 35.62 34.47 -39.96
C GLY A 86 35.19 33.89 -41.31
N GLY A 87 33.90 33.67 -41.46
CA GLY A 87 33.26 33.48 -42.76
C GLY A 87 31.74 33.47 -42.64
N ARG A 88 31.10 34.59 -42.96
CA ARG A 88 29.67 34.65 -43.29
C ARG A 88 29.51 33.90 -44.60
N ASP A 89 28.90 32.72 -44.58
CA ASP A 89 28.15 32.19 -45.72
C ASP A 89 27.11 31.16 -45.24
N ALA A 90 25.92 31.30 -45.80
CA ALA A 90 24.75 30.51 -45.50
C ALA A 90 24.93 29.05 -45.93
N ALA A 91 24.82 28.14 -44.98
CA ALA A 91 24.51 26.74 -45.24
C ALA A 91 23.46 26.29 -44.21
N ALA A 92 22.20 26.26 -44.66
CA ALA A 92 21.12 25.58 -43.96
C ALA A 92 21.46 24.09 -43.85
N ALA A 93 21.81 23.64 -42.64
CA ALA A 93 22.07 22.24 -42.34
C ALA A 93 21.03 21.73 -41.34
N ALA A 94 20.21 20.82 -41.83
CA ALA A 94 19.23 19.94 -41.20
C ALA A 94 19.35 19.69 -39.67
N GLY A 95 18.68 20.53 -38.89
CA GLY A 95 18.19 20.24 -37.54
C GLY A 95 16.88 21.01 -37.35
N GLY A 96 15.79 20.34 -37.01
CA GLY A 96 14.45 20.97 -36.98
C GLY A 96 14.42 22.16 -36.03
N LEU A 97 14.28 23.38 -36.56
CA LEU A 97 14.15 24.61 -35.76
C LEU A 97 12.73 24.75 -35.19
N LEU A 98 12.61 25.47 -34.07
CA LEU A 98 11.33 25.90 -33.50
C LEU A 98 10.53 26.70 -34.56
N VAL A 99 9.24 26.40 -34.73
CA VAL A 99 8.39 27.03 -35.74
C VAL A 99 7.54 28.12 -35.09
N LEU A 100 7.66 29.35 -35.58
CA LEU A 100 6.85 30.49 -35.16
C LEU A 100 5.86 30.88 -36.26
N LYS A 101 4.57 30.88 -35.96
CA LYS A 101 3.49 31.31 -36.86
C LYS A 101 2.67 32.42 -36.23
N THR A 102 2.16 33.31 -37.06
CA THR A 102 1.25 34.38 -36.63
C THR A 102 -0.07 34.31 -37.38
N HIS A 103 -1.18 34.48 -36.67
CA HIS A 103 -2.52 34.55 -37.28
C HIS A 103 -3.23 35.83 -36.83
N CYS A 104 -3.69 36.64 -37.79
CA CYS A 104 -4.48 37.83 -37.53
C CYS A 104 -5.97 37.48 -37.36
N GLU A 105 -6.69 38.23 -36.52
CA GLU A 105 -8.15 38.06 -36.31
C GLU A 105 -8.92 38.16 -37.62
N TYR A 106 -8.57 39.16 -38.45
CA TYR A 106 -9.06 39.31 -39.81
C TYR A 106 -7.88 39.39 -40.78
N PRO A 107 -7.97 38.76 -41.96
CA PRO A 107 -6.91 38.84 -42.97
C PRO A 107 -6.84 40.23 -43.63
N ALA A 108 -7.93 41.00 -43.58
CA ALA A 108 -8.04 42.32 -44.19
C ALA A 108 -8.85 43.29 -43.31
N LEU A 109 -8.48 44.58 -43.34
CA LEU A 109 -9.21 45.69 -42.73
C LEU A 109 -9.38 46.82 -43.75
N PRO A 110 -10.51 47.55 -43.76
CA PRO A 110 -10.68 48.69 -44.66
C PRO A 110 -9.59 49.75 -44.45
N LYS A 111 -9.18 50.42 -45.54
CA LYS A 111 -8.17 51.51 -45.50
C LYS A 111 -8.50 52.62 -44.51
N ALA A 112 -9.77 53.03 -44.46
CA ALA A 112 -10.27 54.12 -43.63
C ALA A 112 -10.63 53.71 -42.18
N ALA A 113 -10.47 52.43 -41.82
CA ALA A 113 -10.87 51.92 -40.52
C ALA A 113 -9.68 51.70 -39.58
N ALA A 114 -9.75 52.29 -38.39
CA ALA A 114 -8.95 51.89 -37.24
C ALA A 114 -9.68 50.78 -36.47
N ARG A 115 -8.92 49.90 -35.81
CA ARG A 115 -9.48 48.83 -34.97
C ARG A 115 -8.70 48.74 -33.68
N ASP A 116 -9.37 49.06 -32.58
CA ASP A 116 -8.83 48.90 -31.23
C ASP A 116 -8.99 47.45 -30.78
N GLY A 117 -7.98 46.93 -30.07
CA GLY A 117 -8.01 45.55 -29.54
C GLY A 117 -8.07 44.46 -30.60
N PHE A 118 -7.46 44.68 -31.77
CA PHE A 118 -7.28 43.66 -32.81
C PHE A 118 -6.40 42.51 -32.30
N ALA A 119 -6.91 41.27 -32.37
CA ALA A 119 -6.17 40.11 -31.88
C ALA A 119 -5.20 39.54 -32.93
N VAL A 120 -3.99 39.25 -32.50
CA VAL A 120 -3.00 38.46 -33.24
C VAL A 120 -2.58 37.29 -32.37
N LEU A 121 -2.73 36.09 -32.91
CA LEU A 121 -2.27 34.85 -32.29
C LEU A 121 -0.82 34.60 -32.68
N VAL A 122 0.05 34.47 -31.69
CA VAL A 122 1.43 34.00 -31.86
C VAL A 122 1.50 32.54 -31.43
N HIS A 123 1.83 31.66 -32.38
CA HIS A 123 1.93 30.22 -32.18
C HIS A 123 3.39 29.79 -32.30
N ALA A 124 3.98 29.40 -31.18
CA ALA A 124 5.32 28.83 -31.11
C ALA A 124 5.20 27.31 -30.93
N LYS A 125 5.69 26.53 -31.90
CA LYS A 125 5.70 25.08 -31.86
C LYS A 125 7.13 24.54 -31.84
N ALA A 126 7.45 23.74 -30.84
CA ALA A 126 8.74 23.05 -30.75
C ALA A 126 8.90 21.99 -31.86
N PRO A 127 10.13 21.72 -32.32
CA PRO A 127 10.38 20.72 -33.34
C PRO A 127 9.96 19.32 -32.89
N ALA A 128 9.55 18.49 -33.84
CA ALA A 128 9.07 17.14 -33.58
C ALA A 128 10.22 16.19 -33.26
N ALA A 129 9.99 15.25 -32.34
CA ALA A 129 10.99 14.25 -31.93
C ALA A 129 11.47 13.37 -33.11
N ALA A 130 10.62 13.13 -34.11
CA ALA A 130 10.94 12.33 -35.30
C ALA A 130 11.95 13.01 -36.25
N ALA A 131 12.09 14.34 -36.22
CA ALA A 131 13.14 15.03 -37.00
C ALA A 131 14.54 14.81 -36.39
N ALA A 132 14.63 14.29 -35.16
CA ALA A 132 15.85 13.99 -34.43
C ALA A 132 16.24 12.49 -34.48
N GLU A 133 15.39 11.63 -35.04
CA GLU A 133 15.57 10.16 -35.10
C GLU A 133 16.73 9.69 -36.00
N ALA A 134 17.45 10.59 -36.66
CA ALA A 134 18.61 10.22 -37.46
C ALA A 134 19.92 10.12 -36.68
N THR A 135 20.06 10.65 -35.45
CA THR A 135 21.27 10.47 -34.58
C THR A 135 21.25 11.22 -33.24
N ALA A 136 20.27 12.08 -32.94
CA ALA A 136 20.38 12.96 -31.78
C ALA A 136 19.85 12.29 -30.50
N ALA A 137 20.78 11.85 -29.65
CA ALA A 137 20.47 11.39 -28.30
C ALA A 137 19.76 12.50 -27.51
N ARG A 138 18.70 12.12 -26.80
CA ARG A 138 17.97 13.00 -25.87
C ARG A 138 18.92 13.67 -24.87
N ALA A 139 18.67 14.93 -24.53
CA ALA A 139 19.42 15.66 -23.53
C ALA A 139 19.35 14.98 -22.13
N PRO A 140 20.48 14.78 -21.45
CA PRO A 140 20.53 14.24 -20.09
C PRO A 140 19.72 15.08 -19.09
N LEU A 141 19.04 14.42 -18.16
CA LEU A 141 18.23 15.03 -17.09
C LEU A 141 18.86 14.82 -15.71
N ASP A 142 18.82 15.86 -14.88
CA ASP A 142 19.02 15.77 -13.42
C ASP A 142 17.66 15.85 -12.72
N LEU A 143 17.24 14.76 -12.10
CA LEU A 143 15.94 14.65 -11.44
C LEU A 143 16.10 14.45 -9.94
N VAL A 144 15.40 15.26 -9.15
CA VAL A 144 15.27 15.04 -7.70
C VAL A 144 13.81 14.78 -7.36
N THR A 145 13.53 13.63 -6.77
CA THR A 145 12.18 13.27 -6.33
C THR A 145 12.08 13.42 -4.81
N VAL A 146 11.14 14.26 -4.37
CA VAL A 146 10.84 14.56 -2.97
C VAL A 146 9.58 13.79 -2.60
N LEU A 147 9.74 12.75 -1.79
CA LEU A 147 8.73 11.74 -1.49
C LEU A 147 8.26 11.86 -0.04
N ASP A 148 6.97 12.09 0.13
CA ASP A 148 6.33 12.08 1.43
C ASP A 148 6.26 10.65 1.97
N VAL A 149 6.85 10.44 3.15
CA VAL A 149 6.79 9.20 3.91
C VAL A 149 6.17 9.43 5.29
N SER A 150 5.30 10.42 5.44
CA SER A 150 4.50 10.64 6.64
C SER A 150 3.51 9.49 6.89
N SER A 151 2.95 9.43 8.10
CA SER A 151 1.99 8.37 8.48
C SER A 151 0.73 8.34 7.61
N SER A 152 0.33 9.46 7.01
CA SER A 152 -0.85 9.55 6.12
C SER A 152 -0.62 8.92 4.75
N MET A 153 0.64 8.67 4.38
CA MET A 153 1.03 7.93 3.19
C MET A 153 1.03 6.40 3.38
N GLN A 154 0.68 5.87 4.56
CA GLN A 154 0.63 4.41 4.80
C GLN A 154 -0.38 3.68 3.90
N GLY A 155 -0.11 2.39 3.67
CA GLY A 155 -0.97 1.52 2.86
C GLY A 155 -0.80 1.75 1.35
N ASP A 156 -1.92 1.86 0.65
CA ASP A 156 -1.96 1.86 -0.82
C ASP A 156 -1.26 3.08 -1.44
N LYS A 157 -1.29 4.24 -0.77
CA LYS A 157 -0.62 5.48 -1.24
C LYS A 157 0.89 5.28 -1.40
N LEU A 158 1.60 4.81 -0.37
CA LEU A 158 3.04 4.55 -0.47
C LEU A 158 3.37 3.41 -1.43
N ALA A 159 2.58 2.33 -1.45
CA ALA A 159 2.78 1.23 -2.40
C ALA A 159 2.70 1.72 -3.86
N LEU A 160 1.83 2.68 -4.11
CA LEU A 160 1.67 3.28 -5.41
C LEU A 160 2.77 4.30 -5.74
N VAL A 161 3.24 5.09 -4.77
CA VAL A 161 4.45 5.90 -4.92
C VAL A 161 5.63 5.01 -5.30
N LYS A 162 5.81 3.85 -4.64
CA LYS A 162 6.87 2.89 -4.98
C LYS A 162 6.75 2.38 -6.41
N ARG A 163 5.53 2.00 -6.86
CA ARG A 163 5.28 1.58 -8.25
C ARG A 163 5.57 2.69 -9.27
N ALA A 164 5.13 3.91 -8.99
CA ALA A 164 5.39 5.07 -9.85
C ALA A 164 6.90 5.38 -9.93
N MET A 165 7.62 5.31 -8.81
CA MET A 165 9.08 5.47 -8.78
C MET A 165 9.81 4.30 -9.47
N GLY A 166 9.29 3.08 -9.39
CA GLY A 166 9.82 1.95 -10.16
C GLY A 166 9.74 2.21 -11.66
N PHE A 167 8.56 2.63 -12.15
CA PHE A 167 8.36 3.04 -13.54
C PHE A 167 9.26 4.22 -13.94
N LEU A 168 9.45 5.22 -13.05
CA LEU A 168 10.40 6.31 -13.27
C LEU A 168 11.80 5.78 -13.56
N VAL A 169 12.33 4.96 -12.65
CA VAL A 169 13.70 4.44 -12.70
C VAL A 169 13.91 3.61 -13.96
N ASP A 170 12.89 2.87 -14.40
CA ASP A 170 12.94 2.09 -15.63
C ASP A 170 12.94 2.97 -16.89
N SER A 171 12.22 4.09 -16.84
CA SER A 171 12.09 5.05 -17.94
C SER A 171 13.32 5.94 -18.16
N LEU A 172 14.20 6.08 -17.16
CA LEU A 172 15.41 6.89 -17.24
C LEU A 172 16.53 6.16 -17.99
N GLY A 173 17.32 6.90 -18.76
CA GLY A 173 18.47 6.39 -19.51
C GLY A 173 19.78 6.48 -18.71
N PRO A 174 20.87 5.85 -19.18
CA PRO A 174 22.16 5.84 -18.47
C PRO A 174 22.84 7.22 -18.37
N GLY A 175 22.43 8.19 -19.19
CA GLY A 175 22.87 9.59 -19.09
C GLY A 175 22.12 10.42 -18.05
N ASP A 176 20.93 9.98 -17.62
CA ASP A 176 20.13 10.67 -16.62
C ASP A 176 20.64 10.40 -15.21
N ARG A 177 20.47 11.37 -14.32
CA ARG A 177 20.81 11.22 -12.90
C ARG A 177 19.59 11.46 -12.02
N LEU A 178 19.43 10.62 -11.00
CA LEU A 178 18.30 10.63 -10.08
C LEU A 178 18.76 10.68 -8.63
N SER A 179 18.10 11.47 -7.80
CA SER A 179 18.24 11.49 -6.34
C SER A 179 16.88 11.39 -5.66
N PHE A 180 16.77 10.51 -4.66
CA PHE A 180 15.58 10.40 -3.80
C PHE A 180 15.78 11.19 -2.51
N VAL A 181 14.83 12.07 -2.20
CA VAL A 181 14.69 12.72 -0.89
C VAL A 181 13.39 12.21 -0.29
N ALA A 182 13.43 11.52 0.84
CA ALA A 182 12.23 11.17 1.59
C ALA A 182 12.07 12.16 2.74
N PHE A 183 10.84 12.56 3.04
CA PHE A 183 10.58 13.48 4.15
C PHE A 183 9.39 13.04 5.00
N ASN A 184 9.51 13.27 6.29
CA ASN A 184 8.44 13.16 7.28
C ASN A 184 8.56 14.32 8.28
N ASP A 185 9.06 14.09 9.49
CA ASP A 185 9.37 15.12 10.48
C ASP A 185 10.58 15.99 10.06
N TYR A 186 11.40 15.49 9.13
CA TYR A 186 12.53 16.17 8.50
C TYR A 186 12.82 15.55 7.13
N GLY A 187 13.51 16.29 6.26
CA GLY A 187 13.97 15.79 4.96
C GLY A 187 15.26 14.97 5.06
N ARG A 188 15.33 13.84 4.35
CA ARG A 188 16.52 12.98 4.25
C ARG A 188 16.76 12.52 2.80
N ARG A 189 17.97 12.75 2.30
CA ARG A 189 18.47 12.14 1.06
C ARG A 189 18.72 10.64 1.25
N LEU A 190 18.15 9.82 0.38
CA LEU A 190 18.28 8.34 0.41
C LEU A 190 19.39 7.83 -0.49
N ILE A 191 19.57 8.44 -1.67
CA ILE A 191 20.65 8.12 -2.60
C ILE A 191 21.30 9.41 -3.09
N PRO A 192 22.60 9.36 -3.45
CA PRO A 192 23.24 10.47 -4.12
C PRO A 192 22.65 10.73 -5.51
N LEU A 193 23.01 11.84 -6.15
CA LEU A 193 22.60 12.12 -7.53
C LEU A 193 23.36 11.17 -8.45
N THR A 194 22.76 10.00 -8.65
CA THR A 194 23.40 8.81 -9.23
C THR A 194 22.96 8.66 -10.67
N ARG A 195 23.85 8.25 -11.58
CA ARG A 195 23.44 7.91 -12.95
C ARG A 195 22.53 6.70 -12.94
N MET A 196 21.53 6.69 -13.80
CA MET A 196 20.62 5.55 -13.98
C MET A 196 21.23 4.50 -14.92
N SER A 197 22.49 4.11 -14.66
CA SER A 197 23.10 2.86 -15.16
C SER A 197 22.36 1.66 -14.57
N GLU A 198 22.60 0.43 -15.07
CA GLU A 198 21.96 -0.78 -14.51
C GLU A 198 22.16 -0.90 -12.98
N ASP A 199 23.37 -0.61 -12.50
CA ASP A 199 23.70 -0.60 -11.07
C ASP A 199 22.99 0.54 -10.32
N GLY A 200 22.96 1.74 -10.92
CA GLY A 200 22.27 2.90 -10.37
C GLY A 200 20.75 2.70 -10.28
N LYS A 201 20.14 2.08 -11.31
CA LYS A 201 18.73 1.66 -11.32
C LYS A 201 18.45 0.63 -10.23
N ALA A 202 19.32 -0.37 -10.07
CA ALA A 202 19.18 -1.36 -9.00
C ALA A 202 19.33 -0.74 -7.59
N ALA A 203 20.22 0.25 -7.41
CA ALA A 203 20.35 1.01 -6.16
C ALA A 203 19.11 1.89 -5.89
N ALA A 204 18.62 2.58 -6.92
CA ALA A 204 17.41 3.38 -6.89
C ALA A 204 16.17 2.55 -6.50
N LYS A 205 15.96 1.39 -7.15
CA LYS A 205 14.86 0.46 -6.82
C LYS A 205 14.95 -0.03 -5.37
N ARG A 206 16.14 -0.41 -4.89
CA ARG A 206 16.34 -0.80 -3.47
C ARG A 206 16.02 0.33 -2.50
N ALA A 207 16.39 1.57 -2.83
CA ALA A 207 16.10 2.72 -2.00
C ALA A 207 14.59 3.00 -1.92
N VAL A 208 13.89 2.93 -3.06
CA VAL A 208 12.42 3.06 -3.12
C VAL A 208 11.73 1.95 -2.32
N GLU A 209 12.16 0.71 -2.46
CA GLU A 209 11.58 -0.41 -1.70
C GLU A 209 11.79 -0.28 -0.19
N SER A 210 12.87 0.40 0.24
CA SER A 210 13.15 0.65 1.66
C SER A 210 12.29 1.75 2.30
N LEU A 211 11.48 2.49 1.52
CA LEU A 211 10.60 3.53 2.06
C LEU A 211 9.55 2.93 3.01
N VAL A 212 9.40 3.54 4.18
CA VAL A 212 8.40 3.17 5.20
C VAL A 212 7.75 4.45 5.71
N ALA A 213 6.42 4.47 5.67
CA ALA A 213 5.63 5.62 6.11
C ALA A 213 5.57 5.73 7.65
N SER A 214 6.02 6.84 8.20
CA SER A 214 6.06 7.14 9.64
C SER A 214 6.25 8.65 9.89
N GLY A 215 5.82 9.15 11.05
CA GLY A 215 5.99 10.57 11.42
C GLY A 215 4.94 11.50 10.80
N CYS A 216 5.15 12.80 10.95
CA CYS A 216 4.33 13.87 10.39
C CYS A 216 4.92 14.37 9.05
N THR A 217 4.49 15.53 8.54
CA THR A 217 4.81 16.01 7.18
C THR A 217 5.48 17.39 7.24
N ALA A 218 6.72 17.51 6.78
CA ALA A 218 7.51 18.74 6.71
C ALA A 218 7.97 19.01 5.26
N ILE A 219 7.09 19.63 4.47
CA ILE A 219 7.29 19.83 3.02
C ILE A 219 8.49 20.75 2.76
N ARG A 220 8.64 21.81 3.56
CA ARG A 220 9.74 22.78 3.44
C ARG A 220 11.11 22.10 3.56
N ASP A 221 11.28 21.24 4.56
CA ASP A 221 12.55 20.53 4.79
C ASP A 221 12.89 19.59 3.63
N GLY A 222 11.89 18.91 3.06
CA GLY A 222 12.06 18.09 1.87
C GLY A 222 12.52 18.89 0.65
N LEU A 223 11.93 20.07 0.43
CA LEU A 223 12.31 20.96 -0.67
C LEU A 223 13.68 21.64 -0.44
N ASP A 224 14.01 22.02 0.79
CA ASP A 224 15.34 22.55 1.12
C ASP A 224 16.42 21.49 0.87
N GLN A 225 16.17 20.22 1.21
CA GLN A 225 17.08 19.12 0.86
C GLN A 225 17.24 18.94 -0.65
N ALA A 226 16.16 19.05 -1.42
CA ALA A 226 16.24 18.98 -2.88
C ALA A 226 17.03 20.15 -3.48
N ALA A 227 16.86 21.36 -2.92
CA ALA A 227 17.64 22.54 -3.30
C ALA A 227 19.12 22.32 -3.02
N MET A 228 19.47 21.79 -1.84
CA MET A 228 20.87 21.47 -1.50
C MET A 228 21.50 20.46 -2.47
N VAL A 229 20.75 19.45 -2.91
CA VAL A 229 21.21 18.48 -3.92
C VAL A 229 21.49 19.17 -5.25
N LEU A 230 20.58 20.02 -5.74
CA LEU A 230 20.71 20.66 -7.04
C LEU A 230 21.72 21.82 -7.07
N ASP A 231 21.81 22.56 -5.98
CA ASP A 231 22.75 23.69 -5.82
C ASP A 231 24.18 23.18 -5.58
N GLY A 232 24.34 22.01 -4.94
CA GLY A 232 25.62 21.36 -4.68
C GLY A 232 26.28 20.67 -5.89
N ARG A 233 25.64 20.69 -7.07
CA ARG A 233 26.08 19.93 -8.24
C ARG A 233 27.42 20.42 -8.82
N ARG A 234 28.43 19.54 -8.88
CA ARG A 234 29.68 19.79 -9.65
C ARG A 234 29.46 19.87 -11.14
N HIS A 235 28.64 18.95 -11.63
CA HIS A 235 28.34 18.78 -13.03
C HIS A 235 26.85 18.98 -13.20
N LYS A 236 26.44 19.74 -14.21
CA LYS A 236 25.04 20.06 -14.47
C LYS A 236 24.67 19.45 -15.80
N ASN A 237 23.71 18.52 -15.79
CA ASN A 237 23.06 18.12 -17.01
C ASN A 237 22.27 19.30 -17.58
N ALA A 238 21.93 19.23 -18.88
CA ALA A 238 21.23 20.33 -19.55
C ALA A 238 19.92 20.65 -18.84
N VAL A 239 19.13 19.62 -18.51
CA VAL A 239 17.80 19.76 -17.88
C VAL A 239 17.87 19.41 -16.40
N ALA A 240 17.17 20.17 -15.55
CA ALA A 240 17.00 19.86 -14.13
C ALA A 240 15.54 20.02 -13.71
N SER A 241 15.01 19.10 -12.92
CA SER A 241 13.62 19.16 -12.44
C SER A 241 13.47 18.51 -11.07
N VAL A 242 12.45 18.95 -10.32
CA VAL A 242 12.05 18.36 -9.04
C VAL A 242 10.64 17.80 -9.17
N ILE A 243 10.40 16.59 -8.66
CA ILE A 243 9.06 16.05 -8.51
C ILE A 243 8.74 15.93 -7.03
N LEU A 244 7.66 16.57 -6.57
CA LEU A 244 7.14 16.49 -5.21
C LEU A 244 5.90 15.61 -5.17
N LEU A 245 5.94 14.55 -4.37
CA LEU A 245 4.83 13.63 -4.12
C LEU A 245 4.43 13.76 -2.65
N SER A 246 3.24 14.30 -2.37
CA SER A 246 2.75 14.52 -1.00
C SER A 246 1.23 14.58 -0.93
N ASP A 247 0.67 14.29 0.24
CA ASP A 247 -0.71 14.63 0.56
C ASP A 247 -0.83 16.01 1.25
N GLY A 248 0.16 16.90 1.08
CA GLY A 248 0.01 18.35 1.20
C GLY A 248 -0.20 18.96 2.59
N GLN A 249 -0.53 18.18 3.62
CA GLN A 249 -0.76 18.72 4.97
C GLN A 249 0.56 18.96 5.70
N ASP A 250 1.14 20.17 5.60
CA ASP A 250 2.33 20.52 6.36
C ASP A 250 2.03 20.72 7.86
N ASN A 251 1.92 19.60 8.58
CA ASN A 251 1.57 19.57 10.00
C ASN A 251 2.77 19.74 10.93
N CYS A 252 4.00 19.64 10.40
CA CYS A 252 5.23 19.72 11.17
C CYS A 252 6.02 21.03 10.98
N SER A 253 5.86 21.72 9.84
CA SER A 253 6.49 23.04 9.62
C SER A 253 5.69 24.14 10.32
N MET A 254 5.50 24.03 11.63
CA MET A 254 5.03 25.18 12.41
C MET A 254 6.22 26.06 12.80
N PRO A 255 6.25 27.35 12.43
CA PRO A 255 7.01 28.36 13.16
C PRO A 255 6.31 28.71 14.47
N ALA A 256 6.04 27.72 15.34
CA ALA A 256 5.33 27.92 16.61
C ALA A 256 6.20 28.53 17.73
N HIS A 257 7.32 29.21 17.43
CA HIS A 257 8.11 29.87 18.48
C HIS A 257 8.83 31.20 18.12
N ARG A 258 8.65 31.77 16.92
CA ARG A 258 9.25 33.09 16.59
C ARG A 258 8.28 34.22 16.24
N ALA A 259 7.09 33.94 15.71
CA ALA A 259 6.13 34.99 15.29
C ALA A 259 5.17 35.48 16.41
N PHE A 260 5.03 34.75 17.52
CA PHE A 260 4.18 35.16 18.64
C PHE A 260 4.68 36.41 19.39
N ARG A 261 5.86 36.94 19.02
CA ARG A 261 6.45 38.15 19.59
C ARG A 261 6.24 39.44 18.78
N GLN A 262 5.71 39.37 17.56
CA GLN A 262 5.55 40.55 16.69
C GLN A 262 4.18 40.59 16.01
N GLY A 263 3.13 40.66 16.83
CA GLY A 263 1.97 41.56 16.64
C GLY A 263 1.27 41.73 15.28
N ASN A 264 1.47 40.88 14.27
CA ASN A 264 0.92 41.14 12.93
C ASN A 264 0.06 39.98 12.42
N ARG A 265 -1.18 39.90 12.94
CA ARG A 265 -2.21 38.91 12.57
C ARG A 265 -2.67 39.00 11.11
N ALA A 266 -2.36 40.10 10.40
CA ALA A 266 -2.87 40.33 9.04
C ALA A 266 -2.09 39.60 7.93
N ALA A 267 -0.80 39.28 8.14
CA ALA A 267 0.01 38.61 7.12
C ALA A 267 -0.24 37.08 7.03
N TYR A 268 -0.78 36.47 8.11
CA TYR A 268 -1.00 35.02 8.20
C TYR A 268 -2.29 34.55 7.49
N MET A 269 -3.20 35.49 7.14
CA MET A 269 -4.46 35.19 6.43
C MET A 269 -4.37 35.41 4.91
N ALA A 270 -3.24 35.88 4.38
CA ALA A 270 -2.99 35.84 2.95
C ALA A 270 -2.39 34.46 2.64
N ASN A 271 -3.05 33.69 1.76
CA ASN A 271 -2.69 32.36 1.25
C ASN A 271 -1.29 32.28 0.58
N ASN A 272 -0.23 32.74 1.24
CA ASN A 272 1.12 32.77 0.70
C ASN A 272 1.90 31.55 1.16
N HIS A 273 1.64 30.42 0.51
CA HIS A 273 2.47 29.21 0.57
C HIS A 273 3.90 29.42 0.02
N SER A 274 4.24 30.65 -0.37
CA SER A 274 5.59 31.08 -0.79
C SER A 274 6.68 30.76 0.25
N TYR A 275 6.35 30.61 1.53
CA TYR A 275 7.34 30.23 2.56
C TYR A 275 7.77 28.75 2.46
N LEU A 276 7.00 27.88 1.80
CA LEU A 276 7.37 26.48 1.59
C LEU A 276 8.44 26.30 0.51
N VAL A 277 8.60 27.30 -0.36
CA VAL A 277 9.51 27.23 -1.51
C VAL A 277 10.90 27.78 -1.15
N PRO A 278 11.98 27.01 -1.37
CA PRO A 278 13.35 27.51 -1.22
C PRO A 278 13.64 28.68 -2.17
N PRO A 279 14.37 29.73 -1.74
CA PRO A 279 14.69 30.88 -2.60
C PRO A 279 15.38 30.51 -3.92
N SER A 280 16.15 29.41 -3.97
CA SER A 280 16.81 28.93 -5.20
C SER A 280 15.84 28.32 -6.21
N PHE A 281 14.65 27.93 -5.79
CA PHE A 281 13.58 27.46 -6.68
C PHE A 281 12.57 28.55 -7.03
N VAL A 282 12.60 29.71 -6.35
CA VAL A 282 11.76 30.85 -6.70
C VAL A 282 12.32 31.52 -7.94
N ARG A 283 11.46 31.75 -8.93
CA ARG A 283 11.83 32.44 -10.17
C ARG A 283 12.18 33.91 -9.89
N ALA A 284 13.47 34.24 -9.86
CA ALA A 284 13.93 35.61 -9.72
C ALA A 284 13.71 36.38 -11.03
N GLY A 285 12.79 37.36 -11.02
CA GLY A 285 12.58 38.26 -12.16
C GLY A 285 13.88 38.95 -12.59
N CYS A 286 14.06 39.12 -13.91
CA CYS A 286 15.18 39.81 -14.59
C CYS A 286 16.60 39.25 -14.42
N ALA A 287 16.89 38.48 -13.37
CA ALA A 287 18.28 38.18 -12.96
C ALA A 287 18.66 36.72 -13.18
N GLY A 288 18.60 36.24 -14.43
CA GLY A 288 19.41 35.14 -15.01
C GLY A 288 19.61 33.80 -14.27
N GLY A 289 18.97 33.56 -13.12
CA GLY A 289 19.11 32.36 -12.32
C GLY A 289 18.23 31.24 -12.86
N SER A 290 18.80 30.05 -13.02
CA SER A 290 18.07 28.85 -13.42
C SER A 290 17.09 28.43 -12.32
N SER A 291 15.82 28.83 -12.45
CA SER A 291 14.73 28.34 -11.60
C SER A 291 14.45 26.89 -11.95
N THR A 292 14.57 25.97 -10.99
CA THR A 292 14.24 24.56 -11.22
C THR A 292 12.73 24.35 -11.00
N PRO A 293 11.98 23.82 -11.99
CA PRO A 293 10.55 23.60 -11.84
C PRO A 293 10.26 22.46 -10.84
N VAL A 294 9.30 22.68 -9.94
CA VAL A 294 8.78 21.65 -9.01
C VAL A 294 7.41 21.19 -9.48
N HIS A 295 7.33 19.96 -9.97
CA HIS A 295 6.06 19.32 -10.35
C HIS A 295 5.45 18.66 -9.12
N ALA A 296 4.28 19.14 -8.68
CA ALA A 296 3.63 18.74 -7.45
C ALA A 296 2.47 17.78 -7.73
N PHE A 297 2.48 16.62 -7.06
CA PHE A 297 1.45 15.59 -7.14
C PHE A 297 0.75 15.46 -5.78
N GLY A 298 -0.53 15.82 -5.73
CA GLY A 298 -1.38 15.76 -4.55
C GLY A 298 -2.18 14.45 -4.46
N PHE A 299 -2.05 13.70 -3.37
CA PHE A 299 -2.70 12.38 -3.20
C PHE A 299 -3.98 12.41 -2.36
N GLY A 300 -5.08 11.90 -2.93
CA GLY A 300 -6.34 11.67 -2.22
C GLY A 300 -7.10 12.94 -1.85
N THR A 301 -8.28 12.82 -1.24
CA THR A 301 -9.14 13.96 -0.88
C THR A 301 -8.62 14.79 0.30
N ASP A 302 -7.62 14.28 1.02
CA ASP A 302 -7.16 14.86 2.28
C ASP A 302 -6.01 15.86 2.08
N HIS A 303 -5.60 16.11 0.83
CA HIS A 303 -4.45 16.95 0.53
C HIS A 303 -4.74 18.45 0.49
N ASP A 304 -3.75 19.24 0.89
CA ASP A 304 -3.78 20.69 0.70
C ASP A 304 -3.44 21.04 -0.76
N ALA A 305 -4.49 21.08 -1.58
CA ALA A 305 -4.39 21.46 -2.99
C ALA A 305 -3.86 22.88 -3.18
N ALA A 306 -4.16 23.80 -2.27
CA ALA A 306 -3.72 25.20 -2.37
C ALA A 306 -2.22 25.34 -2.12
N ALA A 307 -1.68 24.62 -1.14
CA ALA A 307 -0.24 24.56 -0.88
C ALA A 307 0.54 23.97 -2.06
N MET A 308 0.08 22.81 -2.57
CA MET A 308 0.73 22.10 -3.67
C MET A 308 0.67 22.88 -4.98
N HIS A 309 -0.48 23.50 -5.28
CA HIS A 309 -0.60 24.42 -6.41
C HIS A 309 0.34 25.61 -6.26
N GLY A 310 0.36 26.26 -5.09
CA GLY A 310 1.22 27.43 -4.83
C GLY A 310 2.72 27.14 -4.99
N ILE A 311 3.18 25.95 -4.58
CA ILE A 311 4.57 25.50 -4.80
C ILE A 311 4.86 25.34 -6.30
N SER A 312 3.98 24.65 -7.02
CA SER A 312 4.16 24.43 -8.47
C SER A 312 4.13 25.75 -9.25
N GLU A 313 3.26 26.68 -8.86
CA GLU A 313 3.10 27.99 -9.49
C GLU A 313 4.34 28.87 -9.26
N ALA A 314 4.84 28.93 -8.02
CA ALA A 314 6.00 29.75 -7.65
C ALA A 314 7.32 29.27 -8.29
N THR A 315 7.46 27.96 -8.50
CA THR A 315 8.66 27.36 -9.13
C THR A 315 8.53 27.19 -10.64
N GLY A 316 7.30 27.27 -11.14
CA GLY A 316 6.98 27.11 -12.54
C GLY A 316 6.87 25.65 -13.03
N GLY A 317 6.67 24.70 -12.12
CA GLY A 317 6.25 23.33 -12.45
C GLY A 317 4.73 23.18 -12.53
N THR A 318 4.25 21.95 -12.63
CA THR A 318 2.80 21.63 -12.82
C THR A 318 2.20 21.01 -11.56
N PHE A 319 0.95 21.36 -11.24
CA PHE A 319 0.18 20.66 -10.21
C PHE A 319 -0.75 19.62 -10.84
N SER A 320 -0.67 18.40 -10.33
CA SER A 320 -1.47 17.24 -10.73
C SER A 320 -2.22 16.70 -9.50
N PHE A 321 -3.55 16.73 -9.55
CA PHE A 321 -4.39 16.12 -8.51
C PHE A 321 -4.65 14.65 -8.85
N ILE A 322 -4.49 13.78 -7.85
CA ILE A 322 -4.74 12.36 -8.05
C ILE A 322 -5.74 11.78 -7.05
N GLU A 323 -6.92 11.46 -7.58
CA GLU A 323 -8.09 11.00 -6.83
C GLU A 323 -8.06 9.48 -6.57
N ASN A 324 -7.67 8.67 -7.58
CA ASN A 324 -7.71 7.21 -7.54
C ASN A 324 -6.37 6.56 -7.89
N HIS A 325 -6.12 5.37 -7.35
CA HIS A 325 -4.86 4.62 -7.47
C HIS A 325 -4.45 4.31 -8.92
N GLU A 326 -5.40 4.14 -9.85
CA GLU A 326 -5.10 3.85 -11.26
C GLU A 326 -4.60 5.07 -12.05
N VAL A 327 -4.89 6.28 -11.58
CA VAL A 327 -4.58 7.54 -12.30
C VAL A 327 -3.11 7.95 -12.15
N ILE A 328 -2.42 7.37 -11.16
CA ILE A 328 -1.12 7.84 -10.68
C ILE A 328 -0.03 7.49 -11.69
N GLN A 329 -0.12 6.30 -12.30
CA GLN A 329 0.83 5.88 -13.32
C GLN A 329 0.72 6.75 -14.57
N ASP A 330 -0.49 7.05 -15.06
CA ASP A 330 -0.68 7.92 -16.22
C ASP A 330 -0.19 9.35 -15.95
N ALA A 331 -0.55 9.89 -14.79
CA ALA A 331 -0.16 11.23 -14.36
C ALA A 331 1.37 11.40 -14.36
N PHE A 332 2.00 10.39 -13.79
CA PHE A 332 3.44 10.31 -13.67
C PHE A 332 4.10 10.10 -15.03
N ALA A 333 3.56 9.20 -15.86
CA ALA A 333 4.05 8.91 -17.20
C ALA A 333 3.99 10.13 -18.13
N ARG A 334 2.94 10.95 -18.05
CA ARG A 334 2.86 12.22 -18.80
C ARG A 334 3.91 13.22 -18.33
N CYS A 335 4.10 13.37 -17.03
CA CYS A 335 5.13 14.27 -16.50
C CYS A 335 6.54 13.82 -16.94
N VAL A 336 6.84 12.53 -16.80
CA VAL A 336 8.11 11.94 -17.25
C VAL A 336 8.26 12.13 -18.76
N GLY A 337 7.28 11.76 -19.58
CA GLY A 337 7.34 11.94 -21.03
C GLY A 337 7.61 13.39 -21.47
N GLY A 338 7.12 14.37 -20.71
CA GLY A 338 7.47 15.78 -20.89
C GLY A 338 8.93 16.08 -20.53
N LEU A 339 9.37 15.70 -19.33
CA LEU A 339 10.75 15.92 -18.86
C LEU A 339 11.80 15.20 -19.71
N LEU A 340 11.44 14.05 -20.31
CA LEU A 340 12.30 13.32 -21.22
C LEU A 340 12.29 13.89 -22.65
N SER A 341 11.47 14.88 -22.97
CA SER A 341 11.35 15.43 -24.33
C SER A 341 11.67 16.92 -24.43
N VAL A 342 12.39 17.52 -23.47
CA VAL A 342 12.78 18.93 -23.53
C VAL A 342 13.67 19.21 -24.76
N ALA A 343 13.15 20.01 -25.70
CA ALA A 343 13.81 20.35 -26.95
C ALA A 343 14.41 21.78 -26.94
N ALA A 344 13.83 22.69 -26.16
CA ALA A 344 14.30 24.07 -26.07
C ALA A 344 14.28 24.58 -24.62
N GLN A 345 15.32 25.30 -24.24
CA GLN A 345 15.47 25.93 -22.93
C GLN A 345 15.55 27.45 -23.04
N ASN A 346 15.06 28.13 -21.99
CA ASN A 346 15.06 29.59 -21.90
C ASN A 346 14.49 30.27 -23.15
N ALA A 347 13.45 29.67 -23.74
CA ALA A 347 12.74 30.23 -24.87
C ALA A 347 12.12 31.57 -24.48
N ARG A 348 12.48 32.61 -25.22
CA ARG A 348 11.98 33.97 -25.05
C ARG A 348 11.43 34.45 -26.38
N VAL A 349 10.15 34.76 -26.40
CA VAL A 349 9.48 35.33 -27.58
C VAL A 349 9.52 36.84 -27.48
N ALA A 350 10.09 37.49 -28.48
CA ALA A 350 10.12 38.94 -28.63
C ALA A 350 9.19 39.37 -29.76
N LEU A 351 8.38 40.38 -29.46
CA LEU A 351 7.38 40.99 -30.33
C LEU A 351 7.78 42.45 -30.57
N GLU A 352 7.81 42.87 -31.83
CA GLU A 352 8.17 44.24 -32.21
C GLU A 352 7.15 44.82 -33.21
N CYS A 353 6.61 46.01 -32.90
CA CYS A 353 5.68 46.72 -33.77
C CYS A 353 6.43 47.39 -34.94
N LEU A 354 6.18 46.89 -36.15
CA LEU A 354 6.83 47.37 -37.38
C LEU A 354 6.25 48.72 -37.85
N HIS A 355 4.93 48.89 -37.77
CA HIS A 355 4.28 50.14 -38.16
C HIS A 355 4.28 51.16 -37.01
N PRO A 356 4.64 52.44 -37.25
CA PRO A 356 4.82 53.45 -36.19
C PRO A 356 3.54 53.77 -35.42
N GLY A 357 2.37 53.60 -36.06
CA GLY A 357 1.07 53.84 -35.42
C GLY A 357 0.45 52.62 -34.73
N VAL A 358 1.05 51.42 -34.79
CA VAL A 358 0.55 50.22 -34.11
C VAL A 358 1.05 50.19 -32.67
N ARG A 359 0.15 49.92 -31.72
CA ARG A 359 0.48 49.81 -30.30
C ARG A 359 0.02 48.49 -29.69
N LEU A 360 0.86 47.91 -28.84
CA LEU A 360 0.57 46.75 -28.02
C LEU A 360 -0.23 47.18 -26.79
N ARG A 361 -1.45 46.65 -26.66
CA ARG A 361 -2.35 46.94 -25.54
C ARG A 361 -2.25 45.92 -24.43
N ALA A 362 -2.24 44.64 -24.79
CA ALA A 362 -2.15 43.55 -23.84
C ALA A 362 -1.59 42.29 -24.49
N VAL A 363 -0.88 41.49 -23.71
CA VAL A 363 -0.45 40.14 -24.11
C VAL A 363 -1.06 39.16 -23.11
N LYS A 364 -1.97 38.30 -23.57
CA LYS A 364 -2.51 37.19 -22.78
C LYS A 364 -1.55 36.02 -22.87
N SER A 365 -0.56 36.04 -21.99
CA SER A 365 0.50 35.03 -21.89
C SER A 365 0.23 33.94 -20.84
N GLY A 366 -0.96 33.89 -20.22
CA GLY A 366 -1.25 32.92 -19.16
C GLY A 366 -0.36 33.14 -17.95
N ARG A 367 0.39 32.11 -17.53
CA ARG A 367 1.36 32.22 -16.42
C ARG A 367 2.73 32.80 -16.83
N TYR A 368 3.00 32.93 -18.12
CA TYR A 368 4.31 33.35 -18.59
C TYR A 368 4.47 34.85 -18.38
N GLU A 369 5.57 35.24 -17.76
CA GLU A 369 5.89 36.64 -17.53
C GLU A 369 5.97 37.34 -18.89
N SER A 370 5.11 38.33 -19.09
CA SER A 370 5.14 39.20 -20.25
C SER A 370 5.41 40.63 -19.83
N ARG A 371 6.22 41.31 -20.62
CA ARG A 371 6.59 42.71 -20.38
C ARG A 371 6.33 43.47 -21.66
N ILE A 372 5.55 44.53 -21.56
CA ILE A 372 5.34 45.49 -22.63
C ILE A 372 6.19 46.71 -22.30
N ASP A 373 6.90 47.23 -23.28
CA ASP A 373 7.69 48.45 -23.10
C ASP A 373 6.79 49.66 -22.78
N ALA A 374 7.38 50.71 -22.19
CA ALA A 374 6.64 51.92 -21.83
C ALA A 374 6.00 52.63 -23.03
N ALA A 375 6.52 52.39 -24.24
CA ALA A 375 6.00 52.95 -25.49
C ALA A 375 4.89 52.11 -26.15
N GLY A 376 4.64 50.88 -25.68
CA GLY A 376 3.72 49.93 -26.31
C GLY A 376 4.16 49.49 -27.72
N ARG A 377 5.46 49.51 -28.01
CA ARG A 377 6.05 49.20 -29.32
C ARG A 377 6.80 47.87 -29.34
N ALA A 378 7.13 47.30 -28.20
CA ALA A 378 7.76 45.99 -28.08
C ALA A 378 7.23 45.25 -26.86
N ALA A 379 7.18 43.92 -26.96
CA ALA A 379 6.87 43.06 -25.83
C ALA A 379 7.73 41.80 -25.83
N THR A 380 8.02 41.29 -24.64
CA THR A 380 8.74 40.02 -24.45
C THR A 380 7.92 39.07 -23.60
N VAL A 381 7.90 37.80 -23.97
CA VAL A 381 7.28 36.71 -23.21
C VAL A 381 8.34 35.68 -22.85
N ASP A 382 8.57 35.46 -21.56
CA ASP A 382 9.53 34.48 -21.04
C ASP A 382 8.89 33.09 -20.89
N VAL A 383 8.93 32.32 -21.98
CA VAL A 383 8.29 31.00 -22.10
C VAL A 383 9.02 29.92 -21.30
N GLY A 384 10.36 29.97 -21.25
CA GLY A 384 11.16 28.99 -20.50
C GLY A 384 11.37 27.70 -21.29
N GLU A 385 10.99 26.55 -20.74
CA GLU A 385 11.25 25.24 -21.34
C GLU A 385 10.10 24.76 -22.23
N LEU A 386 10.43 24.20 -23.40
CA LEU A 386 9.49 23.60 -24.35
C LEU A 386 9.85 22.14 -24.62
N TYR A 387 8.84 21.27 -24.53
CA TYR A 387 8.94 19.86 -24.88
C TYR A 387 8.79 19.67 -26.39
N ALA A 388 9.31 18.57 -26.93
CA ALA A 388 9.17 18.22 -28.33
C ALA A 388 7.68 18.10 -28.70
N ASP A 389 7.32 18.66 -29.86
CA ASP A 389 5.93 18.80 -30.31
C ASP A 389 5.00 19.64 -29.40
N GLU A 390 5.51 20.30 -28.36
CA GLU A 390 4.71 21.21 -27.52
C GLU A 390 4.42 22.52 -28.26
N ASP A 391 3.18 22.97 -28.18
CA ASP A 391 2.74 24.27 -28.69
C ASP A 391 2.46 25.28 -27.57
N ARG A 392 2.80 26.53 -27.85
CA ARG A 392 2.46 27.70 -27.04
C ARG A 392 1.76 28.74 -27.89
N ARG A 393 0.62 29.18 -27.42
CA ARG A 393 -0.27 30.13 -28.09
C ARG A 393 -0.42 31.36 -27.22
N PHE A 394 -0.11 32.53 -27.77
CA PHE A 394 -0.22 33.81 -27.07
C PHE A 394 -1.14 34.72 -27.86
N LEU A 395 -2.19 35.24 -27.21
CA LEU A 395 -3.05 36.27 -27.81
C LEU A 395 -2.49 37.65 -27.50
N VAL A 396 -2.18 38.38 -28.56
CA VAL A 396 -1.65 39.74 -28.50
C VAL A 396 -2.73 40.70 -29.01
N PHE A 397 -3.10 41.68 -28.19
CA PHE A 397 -4.08 42.70 -28.56
C PHE A 397 -3.36 43.97 -28.99
N LEU A 398 -3.70 44.44 -30.18
CA LEU A 398 -3.09 45.60 -30.83
C LEU A 398 -4.14 46.67 -31.12
N ASP A 399 -3.72 47.92 -31.05
CA ASP A 399 -4.47 49.03 -31.64
C ASP A 399 -3.89 49.31 -33.03
N VAL A 400 -4.73 49.07 -34.05
CA VAL A 400 -4.34 49.17 -35.46
C VAL A 400 -4.86 50.50 -36.03
N PRO A 401 -3.98 51.43 -36.45
CA PRO A 401 -4.36 52.77 -36.90
C PRO A 401 -4.98 52.74 -38.30
N VAL A 402 -5.53 53.88 -38.74
CA VAL A 402 -5.89 54.10 -40.15
C VAL A 402 -4.62 54.18 -41.00
N ASP A 403 -4.63 53.53 -42.17
CA ASP A 403 -3.50 53.52 -43.11
C ASP A 403 -4.03 53.49 -44.55
N GLU A 404 -4.25 54.68 -45.11
CA GLU A 404 -4.87 54.84 -46.44
C GLU A 404 -3.86 54.64 -47.59
N ALA A 405 -2.57 54.85 -47.30
CA ALA A 405 -1.50 54.85 -48.30
C ALA A 405 -1.01 53.43 -48.62
N ALA A 406 -0.92 52.53 -47.64
CA ALA A 406 -0.40 51.19 -47.85
C ALA A 406 -1.47 50.23 -48.42
N ALA A 407 -1.02 49.28 -49.27
CA ALA A 407 -1.86 48.15 -49.69
C ALA A 407 -1.98 47.07 -48.60
N ALA A 408 -1.01 46.99 -47.69
CA ALA A 408 -0.99 46.11 -46.54
C ALA A 408 -0.21 46.76 -45.39
N THR A 409 -0.69 46.59 -44.16
CA THR A 409 -0.01 47.08 -42.95
C THR A 409 0.69 45.91 -42.25
N ARG A 410 2.02 46.00 -42.07
CA ARG A 410 2.80 45.04 -41.25
C ARG A 410 2.67 45.42 -39.79
N LEU A 411 2.05 44.56 -38.99
CA LEU A 411 1.72 44.82 -37.59
C LEU A 411 2.87 44.46 -36.66
N LEU A 412 3.21 43.18 -36.61
CA LEU A 412 4.17 42.63 -35.64
C LEU A 412 5.22 41.77 -36.34
N LYS A 413 6.47 41.95 -35.93
CA LYS A 413 7.55 40.98 -36.13
C LYS A 413 7.67 40.11 -34.89
N VAL A 414 7.73 38.80 -35.08
CA VAL A 414 7.90 37.83 -33.99
C VAL A 414 9.25 37.14 -34.13
N SER A 415 10.00 37.08 -33.04
CA SER A 415 11.24 36.30 -32.96
C SER A 415 11.28 35.51 -31.66
N CYS A 416 11.98 34.39 -31.65
CA CYS A 416 12.20 33.57 -30.47
C CYS A 416 13.68 33.24 -30.35
N THR A 417 14.24 33.54 -29.17
CA THR A 417 15.61 33.16 -28.82
C THR A 417 15.52 31.99 -27.83
N TYR A 418 16.19 30.87 -28.11
CA TYR A 418 16.21 29.71 -27.20
C TYR A 418 17.58 29.03 -27.20
N ARG A 419 17.85 28.21 -26.19
CA ARG A 419 19.00 27.30 -26.15
C ARG A 419 18.54 25.92 -26.57
N ASP A 420 19.11 25.38 -27.63
CA ASP A 420 18.87 24.02 -28.08
C ASP A 420 19.52 23.03 -27.10
N THR A 421 18.74 22.05 -26.62
CA THR A 421 19.21 21.06 -25.64
C THR A 421 20.12 20.00 -26.24
N ALA A 422 20.03 19.74 -27.55
CA ALA A 422 20.87 18.77 -28.24
C ALA A 422 22.27 19.33 -28.54
N THR A 423 22.34 20.58 -28.99
CA THR A 423 23.60 21.22 -29.40
C THR A 423 24.20 22.11 -28.31
N GLY A 424 23.42 22.51 -27.30
CA GLY A 424 23.81 23.47 -26.27
C GLY A 424 23.97 24.91 -26.77
N GLN A 425 23.73 25.16 -28.08
CA GLN A 425 23.89 26.45 -28.72
C GLN A 425 22.63 27.32 -28.56
N SER A 426 22.83 28.63 -28.51
CA SER A 426 21.74 29.59 -28.59
C SER A 426 21.32 29.80 -30.05
N VAL A 427 20.04 29.63 -30.31
CA VAL A 427 19.41 29.70 -31.63
C VAL A 427 18.37 30.81 -31.62
N ASP A 428 18.47 31.70 -32.60
CA ASP A 428 17.51 32.77 -32.83
C ASP A 428 16.67 32.45 -34.06
N VAL A 429 15.35 32.35 -33.87
CA VAL A 429 14.38 32.08 -34.93
C VAL A 429 13.52 33.32 -35.15
N ALA A 430 13.43 33.78 -36.40
CA ALA A 430 12.43 34.74 -36.80
C ALA A 430 11.20 34.00 -37.34
N GLY A 431 10.01 34.39 -36.87
CA GLY A 431 8.74 33.90 -37.39
C GLY A 431 8.21 34.77 -38.53
N ASP A 432 7.06 34.36 -39.07
CA ASP A 432 6.32 35.16 -40.04
C ASP A 432 5.85 36.48 -39.40
N ASP A 433 5.87 37.56 -40.18
CA ASP A 433 5.29 38.83 -39.75
C ASP A 433 3.76 38.76 -39.78
N ALA A 434 3.11 39.33 -38.77
CA ALA A 434 1.67 39.54 -38.79
C ALA A 434 1.35 40.69 -39.75
N VAL A 435 0.71 40.40 -40.88
CA VAL A 435 0.33 41.38 -41.91
C VAL A 435 -1.18 41.37 -42.10
N VAL A 436 -1.76 42.56 -42.26
CA VAL A 436 -3.18 42.75 -42.60
C VAL A 436 -3.30 43.50 -43.91
N GLN A 437 -4.11 42.97 -44.83
CA GLN A 437 -4.40 43.61 -46.12
C GLN A 437 -5.31 44.83 -45.94
N ARG A 438 -5.12 45.86 -46.75
CA ARG A 438 -5.90 47.11 -46.71
C ARG A 438 -6.68 47.36 -48.01
N PRO A 439 -7.76 46.60 -48.28
CA PRO A 439 -8.63 46.87 -49.41
C PRO A 439 -9.52 48.11 -49.18
N VAL A 440 -10.07 48.64 -50.28
CA VAL A 440 -10.99 49.80 -50.25
C VAL A 440 -12.35 49.40 -49.66
N GLU A 441 -12.86 48.22 -50.02
CA GLU A 441 -14.07 47.62 -49.45
C GLU A 441 -13.75 46.20 -48.97
N VAL A 442 -14.25 45.84 -47.79
CA VAL A 442 -14.20 44.47 -47.24
C VAL A 442 -15.62 43.92 -47.26
N ALA A 443 -15.81 42.67 -47.68
CA ALA A 443 -17.13 42.03 -47.59
C ALA A 443 -17.64 42.05 -46.14
N ALA A 444 -18.91 42.43 -45.93
CA ALA A 444 -19.46 42.69 -44.61
C ALA A 444 -19.44 41.48 -43.65
N ASP A 445 -19.34 40.25 -44.18
CA ASP A 445 -19.47 38.99 -43.43
C ASP A 445 -18.19 38.13 -43.44
N VAL A 446 -16.99 38.70 -43.59
CA VAL A 446 -15.75 37.89 -43.49
C VAL A 446 -15.65 37.32 -42.06
N PRO A 447 -15.72 35.98 -41.88
CA PRO A 447 -15.64 35.39 -40.56
C PRO A 447 -14.23 35.58 -39.98
N PRO A 448 -14.09 35.74 -38.66
CA PRO A 448 -12.79 35.82 -38.01
C PRO A 448 -12.00 34.51 -38.19
N SER A 449 -10.68 34.59 -38.10
CA SER A 449 -9.80 33.42 -38.15
C SER A 449 -10.16 32.39 -37.08
N LEU A 450 -10.43 31.15 -37.50
CA LEU A 450 -10.81 30.06 -36.60
C LEU A 450 -9.74 29.76 -35.54
N GLU A 451 -8.44 29.93 -35.87
CA GLU A 451 -7.34 29.72 -34.91
C GLU A 451 -7.33 30.77 -33.81
N VAL A 452 -7.59 32.04 -34.16
CA VAL A 452 -7.67 33.15 -33.19
C VAL A 452 -8.90 32.99 -32.30
N GLU A 453 -10.03 32.61 -32.90
CA GLU A 453 -11.28 32.41 -32.16
C GLU A 453 -11.21 31.20 -31.22
N ARG A 454 -10.60 30.09 -31.67
CA ARG A 454 -10.32 28.92 -30.83
C ARG A 454 -9.53 29.29 -29.60
N GLU A 455 -8.48 30.10 -29.76
CA GLU A 455 -7.67 30.55 -28.62
C GLU A 455 -8.41 31.56 -27.73
N ARG A 456 -9.24 32.45 -28.30
CA ARG A 456 -10.10 33.37 -27.53
C ARG A 456 -11.06 32.62 -26.63
N VAL A 457 -11.73 31.58 -27.15
CA VAL A 457 -12.64 30.72 -26.38
C VAL A 457 -11.91 30.05 -25.22
N ARG A 458 -10.69 29.54 -25.45
CA ARG A 458 -9.85 28.93 -24.40
C ARG A 458 -9.50 29.91 -23.29
N VAL A 459 -8.98 31.08 -23.65
CA VAL A 459 -8.57 32.09 -22.67
C VAL A 459 -9.79 32.57 -21.87
N GLY A 460 -10.93 32.79 -22.54
CA GLY A 460 -12.17 33.14 -21.85
C GLY A 460 -12.68 32.04 -20.91
N ALA A 461 -12.54 30.76 -21.27
CA ALA A 461 -12.89 29.66 -20.38
C ALA A 461 -11.95 29.59 -19.16
N ALA A 462 -10.65 29.78 -19.35
CA ALA A 462 -9.69 29.79 -18.25
C ALA A 462 -9.93 30.94 -17.26
N GLU A 463 -10.28 32.13 -17.77
CA GLU A 463 -10.66 33.29 -16.94
C GLU A 463 -11.95 32.99 -16.14
N ASP A 464 -12.95 32.37 -16.77
CA ASP A 464 -14.20 32.01 -16.09
C ASP A 464 -14.03 30.87 -15.07
N ILE A 465 -13.14 29.90 -15.31
CA ILE A 465 -12.77 28.88 -14.33
C ILE A 465 -12.16 29.56 -13.08
N ALA A 466 -11.28 30.55 -13.28
CA ALA A 466 -10.69 31.30 -12.17
C ALA A 466 -11.74 32.13 -11.41
N LEU A 467 -12.69 32.77 -12.12
CA LEU A 467 -13.81 33.50 -11.51
C LEU A 467 -14.75 32.57 -10.73
N ALA A 468 -15.10 31.42 -11.31
CA ALA A 468 -15.94 30.41 -10.66
C ALA A 468 -15.25 29.85 -9.41
N ARG A 469 -13.95 29.59 -9.45
CA ARG A 469 -13.17 29.24 -8.26
C ARG A 469 -13.25 30.33 -7.20
N ALA A 470 -12.98 31.59 -7.57
CA ALA A 470 -13.04 32.70 -6.63
C ALA A 470 -14.42 32.86 -5.98
N ALA A 471 -15.51 32.57 -6.71
CA ALA A 471 -16.86 32.54 -6.15
C ALA A 471 -17.07 31.36 -5.19
N ALA A 472 -16.62 30.17 -5.54
CA ALA A 472 -16.70 28.98 -4.68
C ALA A 472 -15.90 29.13 -3.38
N GLU A 473 -14.72 29.73 -3.42
CA GLU A 473 -13.89 30.04 -2.23
C GLU A 473 -14.58 31.03 -1.27
N ARG A 474 -15.49 31.87 -1.77
CA ARG A 474 -16.35 32.74 -0.94
C ARG A 474 -17.62 32.04 -0.43
N GLY A 475 -17.79 30.75 -0.71
CA GLY A 475 -19.00 29.97 -0.41
C GLY A 475 -20.17 30.23 -1.39
N ALA A 476 -19.96 30.95 -2.49
CA ALA A 476 -20.99 31.26 -3.48
C ALA A 476 -21.06 30.18 -4.59
N TYR A 477 -21.33 28.93 -4.20
CA TYR A 477 -21.33 27.76 -5.10
C TYR A 477 -22.33 27.88 -6.26
N ALA A 478 -23.52 28.44 -6.00
CA ALA A 478 -24.52 28.70 -7.03
C ALA A 478 -24.07 29.77 -8.05
N GLU A 479 -23.28 30.76 -7.63
CA GLU A 479 -22.68 31.74 -8.54
C GLU A 479 -21.60 31.07 -9.40
N ALA A 480 -20.74 30.24 -8.80
CA ALA A 480 -19.72 29.48 -9.52
C ALA A 480 -20.33 28.57 -10.60
N ALA A 481 -21.39 27.83 -10.26
CA ALA A 481 -22.10 26.97 -11.22
C ALA A 481 -22.70 27.77 -12.38
N ARG A 482 -23.30 28.95 -12.11
CA ARG A 482 -23.83 29.83 -13.17
C ARG A 482 -22.76 30.37 -14.09
N ILE A 483 -21.58 30.73 -13.57
CA ILE A 483 -20.44 31.19 -14.39
C ILE A 483 -20.03 30.09 -15.38
N LEU A 484 -19.89 28.85 -14.89
CA LEU A 484 -19.50 27.71 -15.73
C LEU A 484 -20.59 27.35 -16.76
N ASP A 485 -21.86 27.31 -16.36
CA ASP A 485 -22.97 27.01 -17.28
C ASP A 485 -23.11 28.11 -18.37
N ALA A 486 -22.94 29.38 -18.02
CA ALA A 486 -22.92 30.48 -18.98
C ALA A 486 -21.74 30.37 -19.97
N ARG A 487 -20.56 29.99 -19.49
CA ARG A 487 -19.38 29.77 -20.36
C ARG A 487 -19.59 28.61 -21.32
N ARG A 488 -20.22 27.51 -20.88
CA ARG A 488 -20.56 26.36 -21.74
C ARG A 488 -21.56 26.73 -22.82
N GLU A 489 -22.58 27.51 -22.50
CA GLU A 489 -23.54 28.00 -23.50
C GLU A 489 -22.87 28.95 -24.51
N SER A 490 -21.97 29.82 -24.05
CA SER A 490 -21.16 30.67 -24.92
C SER A 490 -20.24 29.85 -25.82
N LEU A 491 -19.57 28.83 -25.28
CA LEU A 491 -18.68 27.94 -26.01
C LEU A 491 -19.42 27.16 -27.09
N ARG A 492 -20.58 26.57 -26.78
CA ARG A 492 -21.40 25.79 -27.74
C ARG A 492 -21.92 26.63 -28.92
N ARG A 493 -22.07 27.95 -28.72
CA ARG A 493 -22.47 28.91 -29.76
C ARG A 493 -21.30 29.52 -30.53
N SER A 494 -20.06 29.27 -30.09
CA SER A 494 -18.87 29.80 -30.76
C SER A 494 -18.64 29.15 -32.13
N SER A 495 -18.05 29.89 -33.07
CA SER A 495 -17.76 29.39 -34.41
C SER A 495 -16.92 28.10 -34.43
N PRO A 496 -15.87 27.93 -33.60
CA PRO A 496 -15.10 26.68 -33.55
C PRO A 496 -15.91 25.48 -33.05
N ALA A 497 -16.83 25.67 -32.10
CA ALA A 497 -17.68 24.58 -31.61
C ALA A 497 -18.70 24.13 -32.67
N LEU A 498 -19.31 25.08 -33.40
CA LEU A 498 -20.20 24.79 -34.53
C LEU A 498 -19.47 24.08 -35.68
N ALA A 499 -18.17 24.33 -35.83
CA ALA A 499 -17.30 23.64 -36.79
C ALA A 499 -16.86 22.23 -36.33
N GLY A 500 -17.26 21.79 -35.13
CA GLY A 500 -16.91 20.48 -34.59
C GLY A 500 -15.47 20.35 -34.10
N ASP A 501 -14.84 21.45 -33.66
CA ASP A 501 -13.46 21.43 -33.16
C ASP A 501 -13.33 20.57 -31.90
N ALA A 502 -12.34 19.65 -31.92
CA ALA A 502 -12.12 18.69 -30.86
C ALA A 502 -11.71 19.34 -29.53
N MET A 503 -11.04 20.50 -29.57
CA MET A 503 -10.66 21.23 -28.35
C MET A 503 -11.87 21.90 -27.70
N CYS A 504 -12.81 22.44 -28.48
CA CYS A 504 -14.08 22.93 -27.92
C CYS A 504 -14.89 21.80 -27.25
N ALA A 505 -14.93 20.61 -27.86
CA ALA A 505 -15.59 19.45 -27.26
C ALA A 505 -14.92 19.01 -25.95
N ALA A 506 -13.58 19.00 -25.90
CA ALA A 506 -12.83 18.70 -24.69
C ALA A 506 -13.05 19.74 -23.57
N LEU A 507 -13.07 21.02 -23.93
CA LEU A 507 -13.29 22.11 -23.00
C LEU A 507 -14.74 22.16 -22.46
N ASP A 508 -15.75 21.83 -23.27
CA ASP A 508 -17.14 21.69 -22.77
C ASP A 508 -17.26 20.54 -21.76
N ALA A 509 -16.56 19.43 -21.99
CA ALA A 509 -16.53 18.30 -21.08
C ALA A 509 -15.85 18.66 -19.74
N GLU A 510 -14.70 19.36 -19.78
CA GLU A 510 -14.02 19.86 -18.59
C GLU A 510 -14.90 20.83 -17.78
N LEU A 511 -15.50 21.82 -18.45
CA LEU A 511 -16.41 22.78 -17.80
C LEU A 511 -17.65 22.09 -17.21
N HIS A 512 -18.16 21.03 -17.86
CA HIS A 512 -19.29 20.27 -17.34
C HIS A 512 -18.96 19.61 -16.00
N GLU A 513 -17.76 19.05 -15.88
CA GLU A 513 -17.33 18.37 -14.68
C GLU A 513 -17.00 19.34 -13.55
N LEU A 514 -16.29 20.44 -13.84
CA LEU A 514 -16.07 21.49 -12.84
C LEU A 514 -17.41 22.02 -12.30
N ARG A 515 -18.44 22.07 -13.15
CA ARG A 515 -19.80 22.44 -12.75
C ARG A 515 -20.46 21.39 -11.85
N GLN A 516 -20.23 20.10 -12.09
CA GLN A 516 -20.72 19.04 -11.19
C GLN A 516 -20.03 19.15 -9.83
N ARG A 517 -18.70 19.28 -9.81
CA ARG A 517 -17.88 19.31 -8.59
C ARG A 517 -18.00 20.59 -7.75
N VAL A 518 -18.69 21.62 -8.25
CA VAL A 518 -19.01 22.86 -7.51
C VAL A 518 -20.47 22.91 -7.07
N SER A 519 -21.20 21.80 -7.20
CA SER A 519 -22.63 21.76 -6.90
C SER A 519 -22.96 21.89 -5.40
N ASP A 520 -22.07 21.36 -4.55
CA ASP A 520 -22.21 21.35 -3.09
C ASP A 520 -20.86 21.69 -2.43
N GLU A 521 -20.91 22.30 -1.24
CA GLU A 521 -19.75 22.62 -0.41
C GLU A 521 -18.91 21.38 -0.11
N ARG A 522 -19.57 20.25 0.23
CA ARG A 522 -18.86 19.01 0.57
C ARG A 522 -18.07 18.47 -0.62
N GLU A 523 -18.68 18.46 -1.80
CA GLU A 523 -18.05 17.98 -3.03
C GLU A 523 -16.91 18.90 -3.47
N TYR A 524 -17.14 20.22 -3.39
CA TYR A 524 -16.13 21.22 -3.71
C TYR A 524 -14.91 21.10 -2.80
N ARG A 525 -15.10 20.89 -1.50
CA ARG A 525 -13.98 20.72 -0.55
C ARG A 525 -13.21 19.42 -0.75
N LEU A 526 -13.89 18.31 -1.04
CA LEU A 526 -13.24 16.99 -1.14
C LEU A 526 -12.46 16.81 -2.44
N THR A 527 -13.02 17.25 -3.58
CA THR A 527 -12.40 17.00 -4.90
C THR A 527 -12.48 18.20 -5.84
N GLY A 528 -13.50 19.07 -5.71
CA GLY A 528 -13.69 20.20 -6.61
C GLY A 528 -12.53 21.19 -6.60
N SER A 529 -12.10 21.67 -5.44
CA SER A 529 -11.03 22.67 -5.32
C SER A 529 -9.73 22.21 -5.99
N ALA A 530 -9.33 20.96 -5.78
CA ALA A 530 -8.16 20.37 -6.43
C ALA A 530 -8.30 20.26 -7.96
N CYS A 531 -9.49 19.88 -8.45
CA CYS A 531 -9.77 19.86 -9.89
C CYS A 531 -9.73 21.26 -10.54
N PHE A 532 -10.27 22.29 -9.88
CA PHE A 532 -10.17 23.68 -10.37
C PHE A 532 -8.71 24.12 -10.47
N LEU A 533 -7.90 23.87 -9.44
CA LEU A 533 -6.48 24.22 -9.42
C LEU A 533 -5.67 23.46 -10.47
N SER A 534 -5.97 22.19 -10.72
CA SER A 534 -5.30 21.38 -11.77
C SER A 534 -5.68 21.86 -13.18
N GLY A 535 -6.95 22.18 -13.42
CA GLY A 535 -7.43 22.75 -14.68
C GLY A 535 -6.82 24.13 -14.95
N MET A 536 -6.82 25.02 -13.94
CA MET A 536 -6.16 26.33 -14.02
C MET A 536 -4.66 26.20 -14.30
N SER A 537 -3.97 25.25 -13.64
CA SER A 537 -2.58 24.94 -13.94
C SER A 537 -2.43 24.56 -15.43
N SER A 538 -3.17 23.56 -15.92
CA SER A 538 -3.09 23.12 -17.33
C SER A 538 -3.27 24.26 -18.34
N HIS A 539 -4.32 25.07 -18.18
CA HIS A 539 -4.63 26.16 -19.11
C HIS A 539 -3.66 27.34 -19.02
N SER A 540 -3.15 27.64 -17.84
CA SER A 540 -2.19 28.74 -17.65
C SER A 540 -0.84 28.41 -18.27
N GLN A 541 -0.37 27.15 -18.15
CA GLN A 541 0.90 26.69 -18.71
C GLN A 541 0.77 26.17 -20.15
N GLN A 542 -0.44 25.85 -20.61
CA GLN A 542 -0.71 25.13 -21.87
C GLN A 542 0.01 23.79 -21.95
N ARG A 543 0.07 23.08 -20.82
CA ARG A 543 0.79 21.82 -20.65
C ARG A 543 -0.12 20.78 -20.01
N GLY A 544 -0.06 19.54 -20.49
CA GLY A 544 -0.88 18.46 -19.97
C GLY A 544 -0.57 18.19 -18.50
N SER A 545 -1.52 18.49 -17.62
CA SER A 545 -1.57 17.95 -16.26
C SER A 545 -2.56 16.80 -16.20
N SER A 546 -2.40 15.91 -15.24
CA SER A 546 -3.34 14.82 -15.04
C SER A 546 -4.55 15.23 -14.22
N VAL A 547 -5.71 15.07 -14.86
CA VAL A 547 -6.96 14.78 -14.17
C VAL A 547 -7.59 13.64 -14.98
N ARG A 548 -7.58 12.41 -14.46
CA ARG A 548 -8.38 11.32 -15.05
C ARG A 548 -9.76 11.45 -14.44
N LEU A 549 -10.61 12.09 -15.21
CA LEU A 549 -12.02 12.33 -14.92
C LEU A 549 -12.75 10.98 -14.84
N SER A 550 -13.58 10.78 -13.82
CA SER A 550 -14.36 9.56 -13.63
C SER A 550 -15.21 9.24 -14.88
N ARG A 551 -15.20 7.97 -15.26
CA ARG A 551 -15.88 7.42 -16.46
C ARG A 551 -17.40 7.69 -16.40
N PRO A 552 -18.03 8.21 -17.47
CA PRO A 552 -19.49 8.32 -17.52
C PRO A 552 -20.14 6.96 -17.83
N LEU A 553 -21.37 6.80 -17.33
CA LEU A 553 -22.30 5.70 -17.57
C LEU A 553 -22.74 5.65 -19.04
N SER A 554 -21.88 5.22 -19.96
CA SER A 554 -22.29 4.81 -21.31
C SER A 554 -21.19 4.01 -21.98
N GLY A 555 -21.54 2.85 -22.55
CA GLY A 555 -20.63 1.88 -23.17
C GLY A 555 -19.96 2.33 -24.48
N LYS A 556 -19.34 3.50 -24.51
CA LYS A 556 -18.45 3.94 -25.58
C LYS A 556 -17.11 4.39 -24.99
N ASN A 557 -16.02 3.79 -25.46
CA ASN A 557 -14.65 4.16 -25.12
C ASN A 557 -14.39 5.62 -25.54
N PHE A 558 -14.51 6.56 -24.61
CA PHE A 558 -13.92 7.89 -24.70
C PHE A 558 -12.83 7.96 -23.64
N GLY A 559 -11.56 7.98 -24.07
CA GLY A 559 -10.42 8.29 -23.21
C GLY A 559 -10.59 9.68 -22.58
N GLY A 560 -10.06 9.88 -21.37
CA GLY A 560 -10.26 11.09 -20.56
C GLY A 560 -10.09 12.39 -21.36
N VAL A 561 -11.18 13.12 -21.58
CA VAL A 561 -11.26 14.15 -22.63
C VAL A 561 -10.63 15.49 -22.20
N GLY A 562 -10.63 15.84 -20.91
CA GLY A 562 -10.09 17.14 -20.44
C GLY A 562 -8.56 17.25 -20.43
N SER A 563 -7.83 16.15 -20.23
CA SER A 563 -6.35 16.15 -20.10
C SER A 563 -5.63 16.00 -21.44
N ALA A 564 -6.31 15.56 -22.51
CA ALA A 564 -5.69 15.27 -23.80
C ALA A 564 -5.23 16.52 -24.59
N MET A 565 -5.80 17.71 -24.30
CA MET A 565 -5.61 18.93 -25.11
C MET A 565 -4.17 19.41 -25.22
N PHE A 566 -3.37 19.23 -24.17
CA PHE A 566 -1.98 19.71 -24.09
C PHE A 566 -0.95 18.57 -23.96
N THR A 567 -1.33 17.34 -24.35
CA THR A 567 -0.44 16.18 -24.30
C THR A 567 0.39 16.06 -25.57
N THR A 568 1.71 15.98 -25.43
CA THR A 568 2.61 15.74 -26.56
C THR A 568 2.62 14.24 -26.92
N PRO A 569 3.04 13.87 -28.15
CA PRO A 569 3.20 12.46 -28.54
C PRO A 569 4.11 11.66 -27.60
N ALA A 570 5.16 12.28 -27.06
CA ALA A 570 6.05 11.66 -26.08
C ALA A 570 5.33 11.32 -24.77
N MET A 571 4.46 12.21 -24.29
CA MET A 571 3.62 11.96 -23.11
C MET A 571 2.67 10.78 -23.33
N ARG A 572 2.00 10.73 -24.48
CA ARG A 572 1.07 9.63 -24.82
C ARG A 572 1.80 8.29 -24.99
N LYS A 573 3.00 8.32 -25.58
CA LYS A 573 3.83 7.11 -25.70
C LYS A 573 4.19 6.57 -24.31
N MET A 574 4.60 7.44 -23.38
CA MET A 574 4.89 7.02 -22.01
C MET A 574 3.65 6.51 -21.28
N GLU A 575 2.48 7.12 -21.49
CA GLU A 575 1.20 6.65 -20.95
C GLU A 575 0.83 5.26 -21.48
N SER A 576 1.00 5.02 -22.80
CA SER A 576 0.79 3.68 -23.36
C SER A 576 1.80 2.64 -22.83
N LEU A 577 3.05 3.05 -22.55
CA LEU A 577 4.06 2.18 -21.95
C LEU A 577 3.75 1.86 -20.48
N SER A 578 3.16 2.80 -19.73
CA SER A 578 2.68 2.49 -18.37
C SER A 578 1.50 1.52 -18.38
N GLU A 579 0.63 1.56 -19.40
CA GLU A 579 -0.47 0.59 -19.57
C GLU A 579 0.02 -0.79 -20.04
N MET A 580 1.11 -0.85 -20.81
CA MET A 580 1.65 -2.09 -21.39
C MET A 580 2.71 -2.77 -20.54
N ALA A 581 3.22 -2.15 -19.48
CA ALA A 581 4.30 -2.71 -18.65
C ALA A 581 3.83 -3.98 -17.90
N PRO A 582 4.33 -5.18 -18.25
CA PRO A 582 4.14 -6.36 -17.40
C PRO A 582 4.97 -6.20 -16.11
N ALA A 583 4.53 -6.80 -15.01
CA ALA A 583 5.33 -6.87 -13.78
C ALA A 583 6.67 -7.57 -14.08
N ALA A 584 7.73 -6.78 -14.27
CA ALA A 584 9.01 -7.26 -14.77
C ALA A 584 9.91 -7.74 -13.63
N GLY A 585 10.32 -9.02 -13.72
CA GLY A 585 11.38 -9.60 -12.90
C GLY A 585 11.57 -11.10 -13.15
N ALA A 586 12.23 -11.46 -14.26
CA ALA A 586 13.24 -12.53 -14.37
C ALA A 586 13.54 -12.85 -15.84
N ASP A 587 14.75 -12.51 -16.29
CA ASP A 587 15.32 -12.98 -17.54
C ASP A 587 15.71 -14.46 -17.45
N GLY A 588 15.35 -15.22 -18.50
CA GLY A 588 15.72 -16.61 -18.71
C GLY A 588 15.26 -17.06 -20.10
N GLU A 589 16.11 -16.78 -21.09
CA GLU A 589 16.25 -17.36 -22.44
C GLU A 589 15.00 -17.69 -23.30
N TRP A 590 15.09 -17.23 -24.55
CA TRP A 590 14.11 -17.44 -25.61
C TRP A 590 14.02 -18.89 -26.07
N GLU A 591 12.88 -19.54 -25.85
CA GLU A 591 12.41 -20.62 -26.72
C GLU A 591 11.01 -20.29 -27.28
N GLN A 592 10.94 -20.24 -28.61
CA GLN A 592 9.72 -20.07 -29.38
C GLN A 592 8.76 -21.25 -29.14
N GLY A 593 7.74 -21.04 -28.32
CA GLY A 593 6.66 -22.00 -28.07
C GLY A 593 5.29 -21.37 -28.22
N ARG A 594 4.62 -21.60 -29.37
CA ARG A 594 3.19 -21.35 -29.62
C ARG A 594 2.33 -21.62 -28.36
N ARG A 595 1.75 -20.59 -27.73
CA ARG A 595 0.66 -20.76 -26.76
C ARG A 595 -0.60 -21.23 -27.52
N ARG A 596 -0.90 -22.53 -27.40
CA ARG A 596 -2.22 -23.07 -27.75
C ARG A 596 -3.21 -22.63 -26.67
N ARG A 597 -4.32 -21.99 -27.08
CA ARG A 597 -5.51 -21.83 -26.23
C ARG A 597 -6.03 -23.23 -25.89
N PHE A 598 -6.14 -23.54 -24.61
CA PHE A 598 -7.00 -24.65 -24.16
C PHE A 598 -8.34 -24.04 -23.77
N SER A 599 -9.33 -24.16 -24.64
CA SER A 599 -10.74 -24.12 -24.23
C SER A 599 -11.07 -25.50 -23.67
N ALA A 600 -11.51 -25.57 -22.41
CA ALA A 600 -12.08 -26.79 -21.86
C ALA A 600 -13.47 -27.00 -22.49
N THR A 601 -13.53 -27.78 -23.55
CA THR A 601 -14.79 -28.33 -24.07
C THR A 601 -15.02 -29.67 -23.35
N VAL A 602 -16.08 -29.78 -22.56
CA VAL A 602 -16.54 -31.07 -22.03
C VAL A 602 -17.13 -31.85 -23.21
N VAL A 603 -16.53 -32.99 -23.54
CA VAL A 603 -17.03 -33.93 -24.55
C VAL A 603 -17.99 -34.89 -23.84
N TYR A 604 -19.22 -34.95 -24.31
CA TYR A 604 -20.20 -35.97 -23.95
C TYR A 604 -20.03 -37.19 -24.87
N ASP A 605 -20.22 -38.40 -24.34
CA ASP A 605 -20.41 -39.58 -25.17
C ASP A 605 -21.86 -39.62 -25.70
N ASP A 606 -22.13 -40.43 -26.72
CA ASP A 606 -23.42 -40.46 -27.47
C ASP A 606 -24.67 -40.81 -26.61
N ASP A 607 -24.49 -41.13 -25.32
CA ASP A 607 -25.55 -41.50 -24.35
C ASP A 607 -25.73 -40.49 -23.19
N ASP A 608 -25.23 -39.26 -23.28
CA ASP A 608 -25.50 -38.15 -22.32
C ASP A 608 -25.17 -38.46 -20.84
N LYS A 609 -24.24 -39.39 -20.56
CA LYS A 609 -23.70 -39.61 -19.21
C LYS A 609 -22.40 -38.83 -18.98
N PRO A 610 -22.29 -38.02 -17.91
CA PRO A 610 -21.01 -37.42 -17.55
C PRO A 610 -20.05 -38.50 -17.05
N MET A 611 -18.91 -38.70 -17.71
CA MET A 611 -17.79 -39.42 -17.11
C MET A 611 -17.34 -38.67 -15.85
N GLY A 612 -17.17 -39.41 -14.75
CA GLY A 612 -16.91 -38.89 -13.42
C GLY A 612 -15.80 -37.83 -13.37
N SER A 613 -15.98 -36.88 -12.47
CA SER A 613 -15.05 -35.78 -12.20
C SER A 613 -13.59 -36.27 -12.22
N PRO A 614 -12.71 -35.71 -13.05
CA PRO A 614 -11.31 -36.01 -12.96
C PRO A 614 -10.81 -35.52 -11.59
N PRO A 615 -9.89 -36.25 -10.93
CA PRO A 615 -9.29 -35.79 -9.69
C PRO A 615 -8.63 -34.43 -9.93
N ALA A 616 -8.83 -33.51 -8.99
CA ALA A 616 -8.23 -32.18 -8.99
C ALA A 616 -6.72 -32.29 -9.31
N PRO A 617 -6.15 -31.37 -10.10
CA PRO A 617 -4.73 -31.42 -10.41
C PRO A 617 -3.91 -31.23 -9.14
N GLU A 618 -3.42 -32.32 -8.56
CA GLU A 618 -2.31 -32.31 -7.62
C GLU A 618 -1.04 -32.00 -8.41
N SER A 619 -0.74 -30.71 -8.64
CA SER A 619 0.63 -30.27 -8.94
C SER A 619 0.78 -28.75 -8.94
N GLY A 620 1.65 -28.26 -8.05
CA GLY A 620 2.86 -27.57 -8.52
C GLY A 620 2.95 -26.05 -8.45
N ASN A 621 1.86 -25.30 -8.19
CA ASN A 621 1.96 -23.84 -8.03
C ASN A 621 1.49 -23.48 -6.62
N GLY A 622 2.35 -22.88 -5.80
CA GLY A 622 2.09 -22.53 -4.39
C GLY A 622 1.04 -21.42 -4.17
N VAL A 623 -0.09 -21.49 -4.86
CA VAL A 623 -1.18 -20.50 -4.85
C VAL A 623 -2.36 -21.02 -4.01
N LEU A 624 -3.09 -20.14 -3.34
CA LEU A 624 -4.38 -20.44 -2.70
C LEU A 624 -5.36 -21.03 -3.73
N VAL A 625 -6.10 -22.06 -3.32
CA VAL A 625 -7.17 -22.67 -4.13
C VAL A 625 -8.51 -22.18 -3.59
N LEU A 626 -9.35 -21.62 -4.46
CA LEU A 626 -10.71 -21.21 -4.13
C LEU A 626 -11.70 -22.00 -4.98
N ASN A 627 -12.65 -22.67 -4.33
CA ASN A 627 -13.70 -23.45 -4.97
C ASN A 627 -15.08 -23.00 -4.48
N THR A 628 -16.08 -23.09 -5.34
CA THR A 628 -17.48 -22.78 -5.04
C THR A 628 -18.34 -24.03 -5.12
N HIS A 629 -19.23 -24.22 -4.15
CA HIS A 629 -20.18 -25.33 -4.12
C HIS A 629 -21.59 -24.81 -3.87
N CYS A 630 -22.52 -25.12 -4.77
CA CYS A 630 -23.93 -24.76 -4.64
C CYS A 630 -24.69 -25.84 -3.86
N GLU A 631 -25.70 -25.45 -3.07
CA GLU A 631 -26.55 -26.37 -2.29
C GLU A 631 -27.19 -27.45 -3.16
N TYR A 632 -27.68 -27.05 -4.34
CA TYR A 632 -28.16 -27.94 -5.38
C TYR A 632 -27.40 -27.63 -6.69
N PRO A 633 -27.09 -28.65 -7.52
CA PRO A 633 -26.43 -28.44 -8.81
C PRO A 633 -27.38 -27.81 -9.85
N SER A 634 -28.69 -27.83 -9.59
CA SER A 634 -29.71 -27.29 -10.48
C SER A 634 -30.88 -26.65 -9.71
N ILE A 635 -31.45 -25.58 -10.27
CA ILE A 635 -32.69 -24.94 -9.83
C ILE A 635 -33.69 -25.02 -10.99
N PRO A 636 -34.91 -25.56 -10.82
CA PRO A 636 -35.91 -25.61 -11.89
C PRO A 636 -36.17 -24.24 -12.52
N ASN A 637 -36.42 -24.22 -13.84
CA ASN A 637 -36.72 -22.98 -14.53
C ASN A 637 -38.08 -22.40 -14.07
N GLY A 638 -38.16 -21.09 -13.86
CA GLY A 638 -39.38 -20.43 -13.39
C GLY A 638 -39.64 -20.47 -11.88
N GLU A 639 -38.76 -21.09 -11.07
CA GLU A 639 -38.84 -21.03 -9.61
C GLU A 639 -37.93 -19.94 -9.03
N ASP A 640 -38.48 -19.15 -8.11
CA ASP A 640 -37.71 -18.32 -7.18
C ASP A 640 -37.19 -19.20 -6.04
N ARG A 641 -35.91 -19.06 -5.70
CA ARG A 641 -35.30 -19.73 -4.54
C ARG A 641 -34.75 -18.69 -3.58
N GLU A 642 -35.48 -18.48 -2.50
CA GLU A 642 -35.01 -17.66 -1.38
C GLU A 642 -34.03 -18.45 -0.51
N GLY A 643 -32.96 -17.79 -0.07
CA GLY A 643 -31.99 -18.37 0.86
C GLY A 643 -31.17 -19.55 0.32
N PHE A 644 -30.97 -19.62 -1.00
CA PHE A 644 -30.14 -20.64 -1.64
C PHE A 644 -28.69 -20.58 -1.12
N ALA A 645 -28.18 -21.67 -0.54
CA ALA A 645 -26.85 -21.69 0.05
C ALA A 645 -25.76 -21.95 -1.00
N VAL A 646 -24.71 -21.13 -0.99
CA VAL A 646 -23.49 -21.35 -1.76
C VAL A 646 -22.30 -21.26 -0.83
N MET A 647 -21.49 -22.31 -0.83
CA MET A 647 -20.26 -22.38 -0.05
C MET A 647 -19.06 -21.94 -0.89
N LEU A 648 -18.25 -21.03 -0.36
CA LEU A 648 -16.92 -20.74 -0.86
C LEU A 648 -15.88 -21.46 0.02
N HIS A 649 -15.14 -22.41 -0.57
CA HIS A 649 -14.06 -23.16 0.06
C HIS A 649 -12.71 -22.58 -0.33
N VAL A 650 -11.94 -22.14 0.66
CA VAL A 650 -10.61 -21.56 0.52
C VAL A 650 -9.60 -22.53 1.12
N LYS A 651 -8.63 -22.97 0.34
CA LYS A 651 -7.60 -23.93 0.76
C LYS A 651 -6.21 -23.37 0.50
N ALA A 652 -5.40 -23.34 1.56
CA ALA A 652 -4.01 -22.96 1.48
C ALA A 652 -3.14 -24.11 0.94
N PRO A 653 -2.12 -23.82 0.12
CA PRO A 653 -1.21 -24.83 -0.39
C PRO A 653 -0.44 -25.51 0.75
N ALA A 654 -0.21 -26.83 0.62
CA ALA A 654 0.64 -27.55 1.55
C ALA A 654 2.12 -27.27 1.24
N LEU A 655 2.93 -27.07 2.27
CA LEU A 655 4.39 -26.98 2.12
C LEU A 655 4.93 -28.35 1.67
N VAL A 656 5.31 -28.47 0.39
CA VAL A 656 5.91 -29.69 -0.18
C VAL A 656 7.37 -29.77 0.25
N GLY A 657 7.79 -30.96 0.68
CA GLY A 657 9.07 -31.22 1.35
C GLY A 657 10.30 -30.79 0.54
N GLY A 658 10.87 -29.67 0.93
CA GLY A 658 12.18 -29.15 0.58
C GLY A 658 12.34 -27.85 1.35
N GLU A 659 13.55 -27.53 1.80
CA GLU A 659 13.91 -26.38 2.65
C GLU A 659 13.42 -25.04 2.07
N SER A 660 12.12 -24.79 2.20
CA SER A 660 11.45 -23.60 1.72
C SER A 660 11.68 -22.53 2.76
N ARG A 661 12.23 -21.40 2.31
CA ARG A 661 12.75 -20.31 3.13
C ARG A 661 11.58 -19.60 3.82
N ARG A 662 11.16 -20.14 4.97
CA ARG A 662 10.13 -19.54 5.83
C ARG A 662 10.53 -18.10 6.21
N SER A 663 9.56 -17.19 6.21
CA SER A 663 9.71 -15.85 6.79
C SER A 663 9.99 -15.97 8.30
N GLY A 664 10.72 -15.01 8.85
CA GLY A 664 11.03 -15.00 10.28
C GLY A 664 9.74 -14.81 11.09
N LEU A 665 9.59 -15.52 12.21
CA LEU A 665 8.49 -15.29 13.16
C LEU A 665 8.95 -14.38 14.31
N ASP A 666 8.20 -13.34 14.61
CA ASP A 666 8.32 -12.55 15.84
C ASP A 666 7.30 -13.03 16.89
N LEU A 667 7.78 -13.80 17.85
CA LEU A 667 6.94 -14.36 18.91
C LEU A 667 7.17 -13.61 20.22
N VAL A 668 6.09 -13.13 20.84
CA VAL A 668 6.12 -12.63 22.23
C VAL A 668 5.34 -13.59 23.13
N ALA A 669 6.04 -14.20 24.09
CA ALA A 669 5.41 -15.06 25.09
C ALA A 669 5.12 -14.22 26.35
N ALA A 670 3.85 -13.89 26.56
CA ALA A 670 3.34 -13.28 27.79
C ALA A 670 2.91 -14.41 28.74
N LEU A 671 3.66 -14.59 29.82
CA LEU A 671 3.51 -15.71 30.75
C LEU A 671 3.13 -15.21 32.14
N ASP A 672 2.03 -15.74 32.67
CA ASP A 672 1.59 -15.49 34.03
C ASP A 672 2.52 -16.17 35.05
N VAL A 673 3.00 -15.39 36.01
CA VAL A 673 3.84 -15.84 37.13
C VAL A 673 3.21 -15.53 38.49
N SER A 674 1.90 -15.31 38.54
CA SER A 674 1.15 -15.11 39.79
C SER A 674 1.29 -16.31 40.75
N GLY A 675 0.94 -16.09 42.03
CA GLY A 675 1.03 -17.13 43.06
C GLY A 675 0.21 -18.38 42.75
N SER A 676 -0.88 -18.27 41.97
CA SER A 676 -1.72 -19.40 41.55
C SER A 676 -1.08 -20.29 40.47
N MET A 677 -0.07 -19.77 39.77
CA MET A 677 0.74 -20.49 38.78
C MET A 677 1.86 -21.32 39.41
N ALA A 678 2.06 -21.26 40.72
CA ALA A 678 3.08 -22.03 41.43
C ALA A 678 2.93 -23.55 41.26
N GLY A 679 4.04 -24.27 41.45
CA GLY A 679 4.07 -25.74 41.35
C GLY A 679 4.07 -26.24 39.90
N ASP A 680 3.27 -27.27 39.63
CA ASP A 680 3.31 -28.00 38.36
C ASP A 680 2.88 -27.16 37.15
N LYS A 681 2.00 -26.16 37.34
CA LYS A 681 1.54 -25.27 36.25
C LYS A 681 2.72 -24.51 35.62
N LEU A 682 3.47 -23.73 36.39
CA LEU A 682 4.63 -22.99 35.89
C LEU A 682 5.72 -23.93 35.37
N ALA A 683 5.93 -25.10 36.00
CA ALA A 683 6.87 -26.10 35.51
C ALA A 683 6.49 -26.63 34.11
N GLN A 684 5.20 -26.82 33.84
CA GLN A 684 4.72 -27.21 32.51
C GLN A 684 4.82 -26.07 31.49
N VAL A 685 4.56 -24.83 31.88
CA VAL A 685 4.78 -23.65 31.00
C VAL A 685 6.24 -23.53 30.61
N LYS A 686 7.17 -23.73 31.56
CA LYS A 686 8.62 -23.75 31.26
C LYS A 686 8.99 -24.83 30.26
N ARG A 687 8.47 -26.05 30.45
CA ARG A 687 8.68 -27.17 29.50
C ARG A 687 8.12 -26.87 28.12
N ALA A 688 6.90 -26.33 28.05
CA ALA A 688 6.27 -25.93 26.79
C ALA A 688 7.10 -24.86 26.08
N MET A 689 7.57 -23.85 26.80
CA MET A 689 8.40 -22.79 26.21
C MET A 689 9.79 -23.26 25.81
N ALA A 690 10.41 -24.17 26.54
CA ALA A 690 11.66 -24.81 26.13
C ALA A 690 11.49 -25.57 24.81
N PHE A 691 10.38 -26.30 24.66
CA PHE A 691 10.02 -26.96 23.40
C PHE A 691 9.84 -25.97 22.25
N VAL A 692 9.17 -24.83 22.48
CA VAL A 692 9.03 -23.76 21.46
C VAL A 692 10.40 -23.22 21.04
N VAL A 693 11.27 -22.87 21.99
CA VAL A 693 12.61 -22.34 21.71
C VAL A 693 13.44 -23.30 20.84
N ASP A 694 13.29 -24.61 21.04
CA ASP A 694 13.99 -25.61 20.24
C ASP A 694 13.52 -25.68 18.78
N ARG A 695 12.25 -25.32 18.53
CA ARG A 695 11.62 -25.38 17.21
C ARG A 695 11.74 -24.08 16.41
N LEU A 696 11.99 -22.96 17.09
CA LEU A 696 12.33 -21.70 16.42
C LEU A 696 13.69 -21.86 15.71
N GLY A 697 13.81 -21.29 14.51
CA GLY A 697 15.06 -21.28 13.74
C GLY A 697 15.77 -19.92 13.83
N PRO A 698 16.96 -19.78 13.23
CA PRO A 698 17.83 -18.61 13.41
C PRO A 698 17.27 -17.29 12.87
N GLY A 699 16.27 -17.36 11.98
CA GLY A 699 15.53 -16.19 11.47
C GLY A 699 14.38 -15.72 12.38
N ASP A 700 13.96 -16.53 13.35
CA ASP A 700 12.88 -16.18 14.27
C ASP A 700 13.42 -15.39 15.46
N ARG A 701 12.52 -14.62 16.08
CA ARG A 701 12.82 -13.91 17.32
C ARG A 701 11.78 -14.22 18.38
N LEU A 702 12.25 -14.37 19.61
CA LEU A 702 11.42 -14.59 20.79
C LEU A 702 11.71 -13.53 21.85
N SER A 703 10.64 -13.01 22.45
CA SER A 703 10.68 -12.21 23.68
C SER A 703 9.81 -12.85 24.75
N VAL A 704 10.28 -12.88 25.98
CA VAL A 704 9.52 -13.41 27.14
C VAL A 704 9.15 -12.24 28.05
N VAL A 705 7.87 -12.10 28.32
CA VAL A 705 7.28 -11.14 29.27
C VAL A 705 6.65 -11.96 30.39
N ALA A 706 7.05 -11.71 31.62
CA ALA A 706 6.44 -12.30 32.81
C ALA A 706 5.49 -11.26 33.42
N PHE A 707 4.28 -11.65 33.80
CA PHE A 707 3.33 -10.75 34.44
C PHE A 707 2.67 -11.36 35.68
N SER A 708 2.40 -10.50 36.66
CA SER A 708 1.60 -10.75 37.86
C SER A 708 0.65 -9.57 38.06
N ASP A 709 0.80 -8.81 39.14
CA ASP A 709 0.28 -7.45 39.34
C ASP A 709 1.03 -6.37 38.52
N GLU A 710 2.25 -6.68 38.07
CA GLU A 710 3.02 -5.86 37.13
C GLU A 710 3.59 -6.71 36.00
N ALA A 711 3.89 -6.08 34.86
CA ALA A 711 4.52 -6.73 33.72
C ALA A 711 6.01 -6.42 33.64
N ARG A 712 6.83 -7.46 33.58
CA ARG A 712 8.29 -7.37 33.45
C ARG A 712 8.77 -8.06 32.18
N ARG A 713 9.48 -7.29 31.35
CA ARG A 713 10.25 -7.83 30.23
C ARG A 713 11.45 -8.64 30.74
N VAL A 714 11.42 -9.96 30.54
CA VAL A 714 12.50 -10.88 30.94
C VAL A 714 13.61 -10.93 29.90
N THR A 715 13.24 -11.00 28.61
CA THR A 715 14.18 -10.91 27.50
C THR A 715 13.78 -9.80 26.53
N ARG A 716 14.76 -9.27 25.80
CA ARG A 716 14.47 -8.47 24.60
C ARG A 716 14.13 -9.41 23.45
N LEU A 717 13.53 -8.88 22.38
CA LEU A 717 13.27 -9.63 21.15
C LEU A 717 14.59 -10.14 20.56
N THR A 718 14.92 -11.41 20.82
CA THR A 718 16.25 -12.00 20.57
C THR A 718 16.15 -12.98 19.41
N ARG A 719 17.12 -12.98 18.49
CA ARG A 719 17.19 -13.98 17.42
C ARG A 719 17.46 -15.36 17.99
N MET A 720 16.76 -16.38 17.50
CA MET A 720 16.89 -17.76 17.98
C MET A 720 18.06 -18.51 17.31
N CYS A 721 19.25 -17.88 17.31
CA CYS A 721 20.52 -18.57 17.07
C CYS A 721 20.86 -19.47 18.28
N GLU A 722 21.86 -20.35 18.19
CA GLU A 722 22.24 -21.24 19.30
C GLU A 722 22.44 -20.50 20.64
N ASP A 723 23.14 -19.36 20.62
CA ASP A 723 23.34 -18.52 21.80
C ASP A 723 22.04 -17.88 22.29
N GLY A 724 21.19 -17.43 21.35
CA GLY A 724 19.89 -16.83 21.65
C GLY A 724 18.90 -17.84 22.24
N LYS A 725 18.90 -19.08 21.74
CA LYS A 725 18.13 -20.20 22.30
C LYS A 725 18.59 -20.53 23.71
N ALA A 726 19.91 -20.61 23.94
CA ALA A 726 20.47 -20.83 25.27
C ALA A 726 20.11 -19.68 26.24
N ALA A 727 20.11 -18.43 25.77
CA ALA A 727 19.68 -17.28 26.57
C ALA A 727 18.18 -17.31 26.89
N ALA A 728 17.33 -17.63 25.90
CA ALA A 728 15.88 -17.75 26.09
C ALA A 728 15.51 -18.89 27.05
N LYS A 729 16.16 -20.05 26.93
CA LYS A 729 15.98 -21.18 27.87
C LYS A 729 16.35 -20.80 29.31
N ARG A 730 17.49 -20.14 29.51
CA ARG A 730 17.89 -19.63 30.84
C ARG A 730 16.89 -18.62 31.39
N ALA A 731 16.37 -17.74 30.54
CA ALA A 731 15.35 -16.77 30.94
C ALA A 731 14.03 -17.44 31.36
N VAL A 732 13.54 -18.42 30.60
CA VAL A 732 12.35 -19.21 30.95
C VAL A 732 12.58 -19.98 32.24
N GLU A 733 13.76 -20.59 32.42
CA GLU A 733 14.07 -21.35 33.63
C GLU A 733 14.14 -20.46 34.88
N SER A 734 14.55 -19.20 34.72
CA SER A 734 14.60 -18.20 35.80
C SER A 734 13.24 -17.67 36.27
N LEU A 735 12.14 -18.02 35.57
CA LEU A 735 10.80 -17.61 35.98
C LEU A 735 10.43 -18.27 37.32
N ALA A 736 9.96 -17.48 38.27
CA ALA A 736 9.48 -17.96 39.56
C ALA A 736 8.11 -17.32 39.84
N ALA A 737 7.26 -18.05 40.55
CA ALA A 737 5.97 -17.51 40.97
C ALA A 737 6.19 -16.35 41.95
N ALA A 738 5.57 -15.20 41.69
CA ALA A 738 5.58 -14.05 42.57
C ALA A 738 4.72 -14.36 43.80
N GLY A 739 5.32 -14.35 44.99
CA GLY A 739 4.59 -14.51 46.24
C GLY A 739 4.07 -13.15 46.73
N GLY A 740 2.77 -12.87 46.61
CA GLY A 740 2.22 -11.70 47.30
C GLY A 740 0.83 -11.17 46.95
N SER A 741 0.25 -11.38 45.76
CA SER A 741 -1.03 -10.73 45.41
C SER A 741 -1.96 -11.63 44.60
N SER A 742 -3.28 -11.49 44.84
CA SER A 742 -4.37 -12.24 44.21
C SER A 742 -4.91 -11.59 42.93
N ALA A 743 -4.27 -10.52 42.46
CA ALA A 743 -4.70 -9.74 41.30
C ALA A 743 -3.70 -9.93 40.15
N THR A 744 -4.22 -10.22 38.96
CA THR A 744 -3.43 -10.51 37.76
C THR A 744 -3.73 -9.45 36.70
N ASP A 745 -2.76 -8.60 36.39
CA ASP A 745 -2.88 -7.54 35.38
C ASP A 745 -2.43 -8.05 34.00
N VAL A 746 -3.36 -8.67 33.29
CA VAL A 746 -3.17 -9.14 31.92
C VAL A 746 -2.96 -7.97 30.96
N ARG A 747 -3.53 -6.80 31.24
CA ARG A 747 -3.42 -5.61 30.39
C ARG A 747 -1.99 -5.10 30.37
N ALA A 748 -1.34 -5.01 31.52
CA ALA A 748 0.07 -4.65 31.62
C ALA A 748 0.97 -5.60 30.82
N GLY A 749 0.68 -6.90 30.86
CA GLY A 749 1.40 -7.93 30.08
C GLY A 749 1.29 -7.70 28.57
N LEU A 750 0.08 -7.38 28.10
CA LEU A 750 -0.18 -7.06 26.69
C LEU A 750 0.39 -5.71 26.27
N ASP A 751 0.35 -4.66 27.11
CA ASP A 751 0.96 -3.37 26.80
C ASP A 751 2.49 -3.49 26.63
N GLU A 752 3.15 -4.30 27.45
CA GLU A 752 4.60 -4.55 27.29
C GLU A 752 4.89 -5.37 26.03
N ALA A 753 4.04 -6.33 25.69
CA ALA A 753 4.11 -7.03 24.41
C ALA A 753 3.93 -6.08 23.21
N ALA A 754 3.00 -5.11 23.29
CA ALA A 754 2.81 -4.10 22.26
C ALA A 754 4.06 -3.24 22.07
N LYS A 755 4.67 -2.74 23.16
CA LYS A 755 5.91 -1.94 23.09
C LYS A 755 7.07 -2.71 22.46
N LEU A 756 7.19 -4.00 22.75
CA LEU A 756 8.24 -4.87 22.20
C LEU A 756 8.11 -5.05 20.69
N ILE A 757 6.88 -5.26 20.23
CA ILE A 757 6.57 -5.40 18.82
C ILE A 757 6.77 -4.02 18.15
N GLN A 758 6.13 -2.95 18.62
CA GLN A 758 6.24 -1.57 18.08
C GLN A 758 7.66 -0.99 18.06
N GLY A 759 8.47 -1.25 19.09
CA GLY A 759 9.83 -0.71 19.23
C GLY A 759 10.90 -1.39 18.36
N SER A 760 10.53 -2.40 17.58
CA SER A 760 11.45 -3.14 16.72
C SER A 760 11.78 -2.36 15.44
N ARG A 761 13.07 -2.03 15.23
CA ARG A 761 13.57 -1.32 14.02
C ARG A 761 13.60 -2.19 12.75
N HIS A 762 13.41 -3.49 12.90
CA HIS A 762 13.37 -4.47 11.82
C HIS A 762 12.23 -5.42 12.14
N TYR A 763 11.10 -5.35 11.45
CA TYR A 763 10.02 -6.33 11.62
C TYR A 763 10.25 -7.55 10.74
N ASN A 764 9.90 -8.74 11.25
CA ASN A 764 9.72 -9.89 10.38
C ASN A 764 8.26 -9.92 9.87
N ASP A 765 8.00 -10.68 8.80
CA ASP A 765 6.72 -10.64 8.08
C ASP A 765 5.54 -11.28 8.86
N ALA A 766 5.84 -12.13 9.86
CA ALA A 766 4.84 -12.75 10.75
C ALA A 766 5.13 -12.42 12.22
N ALA A 767 4.11 -12.00 12.97
CA ALA A 767 4.21 -11.72 14.40
C ALA A 767 2.99 -12.26 15.16
N GLY A 768 3.23 -12.79 16.37
CA GLY A 768 2.17 -13.35 17.20
C GLY A 768 2.48 -13.25 18.69
N VAL A 769 1.43 -13.19 19.51
CA VAL A 769 1.55 -13.20 20.97
C VAL A 769 0.96 -14.49 21.50
N VAL A 770 1.71 -15.19 22.35
CA VAL A 770 1.21 -16.32 23.12
C VAL A 770 1.01 -15.86 24.55
N LEU A 771 -0.24 -15.84 25.00
CA LEU A 771 -0.64 -15.44 26.34
C LEU A 771 -1.04 -16.69 27.13
N VAL A 772 -0.37 -16.97 28.24
CA VAL A 772 -0.64 -18.13 29.09
C VAL A 772 -0.94 -17.66 30.51
N SER A 773 -2.11 -18.04 31.05
CA SER A 773 -2.56 -17.73 32.42
C SER A 773 -3.43 -18.85 32.97
N ASP A 774 -3.60 -18.94 34.28
CA ASP A 774 -4.62 -19.80 34.90
C ASP A 774 -5.96 -19.08 35.18
N GLY A 775 -6.06 -17.82 34.77
CA GLY A 775 -7.30 -17.03 34.77
C GLY A 775 -7.73 -16.53 36.16
N HIS A 776 -6.92 -16.75 37.18
CA HIS A 776 -7.21 -16.27 38.54
C HIS A 776 -6.89 -14.77 38.67
N GLY A 777 -7.77 -13.99 39.29
CA GLY A 777 -7.51 -12.57 39.60
C GLY A 777 -7.66 -11.58 38.43
N ILE A 778 -8.18 -12.00 37.28
CA ILE A 778 -8.45 -11.10 36.14
C ILE A 778 -9.75 -10.33 36.41
N GLY A 779 -9.65 -9.04 36.74
CA GLY A 779 -10.80 -8.12 36.84
C GLY A 779 -11.34 -7.78 38.23
N THR A 780 -10.63 -8.07 39.33
CA THR A 780 -11.11 -7.70 40.68
C THR A 780 -10.84 -6.22 41.01
N SER A 781 -11.62 -5.30 40.44
CA SER A 781 -11.83 -3.98 41.06
C SER A 781 -12.87 -4.09 42.19
N ALA A 782 -12.71 -3.29 43.24
CA ALA A 782 -13.41 -3.38 44.54
C ALA A 782 -14.94 -3.14 44.55
N THR A 783 -15.62 -3.24 43.41
CA THR A 783 -17.08 -3.18 43.28
C THR A 783 -17.54 -4.52 42.72
N GLY A 784 -18.21 -5.33 43.55
CA GLY A 784 -18.57 -6.73 43.30
C GLY A 784 -19.62 -6.97 42.20
N GLU A 785 -19.33 -6.52 40.99
CA GLU A 785 -19.99 -6.91 39.75
C GLU A 785 -18.91 -7.49 38.83
N ASP A 786 -19.27 -8.48 37.99
CA ASP A 786 -18.43 -9.07 36.94
C ASP A 786 -18.08 -8.03 35.85
N ALA A 787 -17.43 -6.95 36.26
CA ALA A 787 -17.09 -5.78 35.46
C ALA A 787 -15.84 -6.07 34.63
N THR A 788 -16.05 -6.66 33.46
CA THR A 788 -15.54 -6.23 32.14
C THR A 788 -15.72 -7.38 31.15
N SER A 789 -16.96 -7.64 30.75
CA SER A 789 -17.27 -8.50 29.60
C SER A 789 -16.76 -7.92 28.26
N ASP A 790 -16.33 -6.65 28.25
CA ASP A 790 -15.75 -6.00 27.09
C ASP A 790 -14.22 -6.17 27.04
N GLY A 791 -13.78 -7.21 26.32
CA GLY A 791 -12.35 -7.49 26.11
C GLY A 791 -11.57 -6.34 25.45
N ARG A 792 -12.24 -5.35 24.85
CA ARG A 792 -11.61 -4.17 24.26
C ARG A 792 -10.87 -3.30 25.29
N VAL A 793 -11.27 -3.33 26.55
CA VAL A 793 -10.59 -2.58 27.63
C VAL A 793 -9.25 -3.24 27.98
N LEU A 794 -9.23 -4.57 28.01
CA LEU A 794 -8.04 -5.36 28.35
C LEU A 794 -7.02 -5.45 27.21
N VAL A 795 -7.42 -5.13 25.98
CA VAL A 795 -6.56 -5.25 24.79
C VAL A 795 -6.03 -3.88 24.36
N PRO A 796 -4.71 -3.72 24.20
CA PRO A 796 -4.13 -2.50 23.66
C PRO A 796 -4.70 -2.16 22.27
N PRO A 797 -4.97 -0.87 21.94
CA PRO A 797 -5.50 -0.48 20.63
C PRO A 797 -4.69 -1.03 19.46
N PHE A 798 -3.38 -1.21 19.67
CA PHE A 798 -2.47 -1.85 18.73
C PHE A 798 -2.84 -3.28 18.30
N PHE A 799 -3.44 -4.06 19.20
CA PHE A 799 -3.87 -5.44 18.93
C PHE A 799 -5.34 -5.54 18.49
N LEU A 800 -6.10 -4.44 18.54
CA LEU A 800 -7.50 -4.44 18.13
C LEU A 800 -7.61 -4.58 16.61
N ARG A 801 -8.55 -5.41 16.17
CA ARG A 801 -8.87 -5.62 14.74
C ARG A 801 -9.33 -4.37 13.99
N ASP A 802 -9.59 -3.25 14.67
CA ASP A 802 -10.13 -2.01 14.10
C ASP A 802 -9.05 -0.94 13.82
N GLY A 803 -7.79 -1.16 14.22
CA GLY A 803 -6.74 -0.11 14.26
C GLY A 803 -5.67 -0.13 13.17
N GLY A 804 -5.69 -1.03 12.17
CA GLY A 804 -4.65 -1.07 11.12
C GLY A 804 -4.67 -2.31 10.22
N TRP A 805 -3.80 -2.33 9.20
CA TRP A 805 -3.77 -3.33 8.11
C TRP A 805 -3.17 -4.71 8.50
N ARG A 806 -2.55 -4.86 9.68
CA ARG A 806 -2.00 -6.16 10.15
C ARG A 806 -2.41 -6.47 11.60
N PRO A 807 -3.38 -7.37 11.84
CA PRO A 807 -3.72 -7.80 13.19
C PRO A 807 -2.65 -8.77 13.71
N ASN A 808 -2.01 -8.47 14.84
CA ASN A 808 -1.12 -9.41 15.54
C ASN A 808 -1.97 -10.29 16.48
N PRO A 809 -2.26 -11.56 16.14
CA PRO A 809 -3.18 -12.38 16.92
C PRO A 809 -2.60 -12.70 18.31
N VAL A 810 -3.44 -12.57 19.34
CA VAL A 810 -3.12 -13.03 20.70
C VAL A 810 -3.74 -14.42 20.90
N HIS A 811 -2.90 -15.44 20.93
CA HIS A 811 -3.28 -16.82 21.21
C HIS A 811 -3.31 -17.03 22.73
N ALA A 812 -4.52 -17.16 23.27
CA ALA A 812 -4.78 -17.22 24.71
C ALA A 812 -4.93 -18.68 25.19
N PHE A 813 -4.14 -19.06 26.19
CA PHE A 813 -4.17 -20.36 26.85
C PHE A 813 -4.59 -20.19 28.31
N VAL A 814 -5.64 -20.90 28.70
CA VAL A 814 -6.11 -20.96 30.10
C VAL A 814 -5.78 -22.32 30.70
N LEU A 815 -5.09 -22.30 31.84
CA LEU A 815 -4.60 -23.50 32.53
C LEU A 815 -5.39 -23.83 33.80
N GLY A 816 -5.81 -25.09 33.94
CA GLY A 816 -6.31 -25.65 35.18
C GLY A 816 -7.84 -25.63 35.36
N ALA A 817 -8.32 -26.39 36.35
CA ALA A 817 -9.73 -26.73 36.55
C ALA A 817 -10.61 -25.62 37.15
N GLY A 818 -10.21 -24.36 37.04
CA GLY A 818 -10.87 -23.24 37.73
C GLY A 818 -11.93 -22.52 36.91
N GLY A 819 -11.82 -22.45 35.58
CA GLY A 819 -12.75 -21.67 34.73
C GLY A 819 -12.77 -20.14 34.98
N HIS A 820 -12.20 -19.65 36.09
CA HIS A 820 -12.06 -18.23 36.42
C HIS A 820 -11.34 -17.48 35.29
N GLY A 821 -11.83 -16.30 34.92
CA GLY A 821 -11.21 -15.47 33.88
C GLY A 821 -11.28 -16.02 32.44
N SER A 822 -11.90 -17.18 32.20
CA SER A 822 -12.01 -17.77 30.85
C SER A 822 -12.76 -16.88 29.87
N ALA A 823 -13.77 -16.15 30.35
CA ALA A 823 -14.53 -15.19 29.55
C ALA A 823 -13.65 -14.00 29.11
N ALA A 824 -12.85 -13.43 30.01
CA ALA A 824 -11.93 -12.33 29.68
C ALA A 824 -10.86 -12.76 28.67
N MET A 825 -10.27 -13.95 28.86
CA MET A 825 -9.28 -14.52 27.96
C MET A 825 -9.87 -14.87 26.59
N HIS A 826 -11.10 -15.39 26.55
CA HIS A 826 -11.84 -15.56 25.30
C HIS A 826 -12.05 -14.21 24.60
N SER A 827 -12.54 -13.19 25.31
CA SER A 827 -12.77 -11.85 24.75
C SER A 827 -11.48 -11.20 24.22
N ILE A 828 -10.33 -11.41 24.86
CA ILE A 828 -9.01 -10.98 24.36
C ILE A 828 -8.69 -11.69 23.03
N SER A 829 -8.84 -13.01 22.97
CA SER A 829 -8.60 -13.76 21.73
C SER A 829 -9.55 -13.31 20.62
N GLU A 830 -10.80 -12.97 20.96
CA GLU A 830 -11.83 -12.51 20.04
C GLU A 830 -11.50 -11.14 19.44
N ALA A 831 -11.19 -10.17 20.30
CA ALA A 831 -10.84 -8.81 19.91
C ALA A 831 -9.57 -8.73 19.04
N THR A 832 -8.64 -9.67 19.23
CA THR A 832 -7.34 -9.71 18.53
C THR A 832 -7.32 -10.65 17.32
N GLY A 833 -8.34 -11.51 17.15
CA GLY A 833 -8.37 -12.50 16.08
C GLY A 833 -7.54 -13.76 16.34
N GLY A 834 -7.05 -13.98 17.57
CA GLY A 834 -6.28 -15.16 17.97
C GLY A 834 -7.12 -16.35 18.43
N THR A 835 -6.47 -17.47 18.73
CA THR A 835 -7.13 -18.70 19.21
C THR A 835 -7.29 -18.71 20.72
N PHE A 836 -8.35 -19.33 21.23
CA PHE A 836 -8.54 -19.63 22.64
C PHE A 836 -8.39 -21.13 22.86
N SER A 837 -7.61 -21.55 23.86
CA SER A 837 -7.43 -22.96 24.21
C SER A 837 -7.49 -23.15 25.71
N PHE A 838 -8.28 -24.13 26.14
CA PHE A 838 -8.45 -24.47 27.55
C PHE A 838 -7.79 -25.82 27.81
N VAL A 839 -6.89 -25.84 28.79
CA VAL A 839 -6.12 -27.03 29.13
C VAL A 839 -6.41 -27.42 30.58
N GLU A 840 -7.26 -28.45 30.75
CA GLU A 840 -7.66 -28.97 32.07
C GLU A 840 -6.48 -29.69 32.76
N ASP A 841 -5.78 -30.57 32.03
CA ASP A 841 -4.59 -31.29 32.53
C ASP A 841 -3.29 -30.56 32.16
N HIS A 842 -2.51 -30.19 33.17
CA HIS A 842 -1.23 -29.52 33.01
C HIS A 842 -0.24 -30.28 32.10
N ALA A 843 -0.41 -31.60 31.92
CA ALA A 843 0.41 -32.36 30.97
C ALA A 843 0.14 -31.97 29.50
N GLY A 844 -1.07 -31.50 29.15
CA GLY A 844 -1.48 -31.16 27.78
C GLY A 844 -0.98 -29.80 27.28
N VAL A 845 -0.42 -28.95 28.14
CA VAL A 845 -0.01 -27.57 27.82
C VAL A 845 1.02 -27.54 26.69
N GLN A 846 2.00 -28.44 26.76
CA GLN A 846 3.04 -28.54 25.74
C GLN A 846 2.45 -28.86 24.35
N ASP A 847 1.41 -29.69 24.25
CA ASP A 847 0.81 -30.02 22.95
C ASP A 847 -0.04 -28.87 22.41
N ALA A 848 -0.81 -28.21 23.26
CA ALA A 848 -1.62 -27.06 22.88
C ALA A 848 -0.73 -25.92 22.35
N VAL A 849 0.37 -25.64 23.04
CA VAL A 849 1.37 -24.63 22.60
C VAL A 849 2.11 -25.11 21.35
N ALA A 850 2.50 -26.38 21.26
CA ALA A 850 3.15 -26.94 20.07
C ALA A 850 2.26 -26.86 18.82
N GLN A 851 0.97 -27.14 18.98
CA GLN A 851 -0.04 -27.04 17.93
C GLN A 851 -0.16 -25.58 17.44
N CYS A 852 -0.24 -24.61 18.36
CA CYS A 852 -0.32 -23.19 18.02
C CYS A 852 0.95 -22.69 17.30
N VAL A 853 2.14 -23.00 17.84
CA VAL A 853 3.41 -22.60 17.22
C VAL A 853 3.62 -23.32 15.88
N GLY A 854 3.18 -24.57 15.75
CA GLY A 854 3.20 -25.29 14.48
C GLY A 854 2.39 -24.58 13.39
N GLY A 855 1.26 -23.97 13.75
CA GLY A 855 0.48 -23.10 12.86
C GLY A 855 1.25 -21.82 12.49
N LEU A 856 1.70 -21.06 13.48
CA LEU A 856 2.44 -19.80 13.31
C LEU A 856 3.73 -19.94 12.48
N LEU A 857 4.39 -21.09 12.56
CA LEU A 857 5.58 -21.41 11.75
C LEU A 857 5.27 -21.85 10.32
N SER A 858 3.99 -21.98 9.96
CA SER A 858 3.53 -22.47 8.67
C SER A 858 2.63 -21.50 7.92
N VAL A 859 2.65 -20.21 8.26
CA VAL A 859 1.88 -19.19 7.53
C VAL A 859 2.31 -19.17 6.07
N THR A 860 1.36 -19.37 5.15
CA THR A 860 1.59 -19.35 3.70
C THR A 860 0.92 -18.17 3.02
N ALA A 861 -0.20 -17.68 3.56
CA ALA A 861 -0.90 -16.52 3.02
C ALA A 861 -1.28 -15.54 4.13
N GLN A 862 -1.08 -14.25 3.87
CA GLN A 862 -1.37 -13.18 4.81
C GLN A 862 -2.25 -12.11 4.17
N GLY A 863 -3.17 -11.53 4.97
CA GLY A 863 -4.07 -10.48 4.51
C GLY A 863 -5.07 -10.96 3.45
N VAL A 864 -5.49 -12.22 3.51
CA VAL A 864 -6.44 -12.81 2.57
C VAL A 864 -7.76 -12.05 2.63
N PHE A 865 -8.11 -11.39 1.54
CA PHE A 865 -9.34 -10.64 1.36
C PHE A 865 -10.09 -11.19 0.17
N ILE A 866 -11.37 -11.50 0.36
CA ILE A 866 -12.22 -12.10 -0.65
C ILE A 866 -13.36 -11.12 -0.95
N ASP A 867 -13.44 -10.70 -2.20
CA ASP A 867 -14.52 -9.87 -2.72
C ASP A 867 -15.46 -10.73 -3.57
N VAL A 868 -16.76 -10.62 -3.34
CA VAL A 868 -17.81 -11.40 -3.98
C VAL A 868 -18.77 -10.44 -4.67
N GLU A 869 -18.74 -10.48 -5.99
CA GLU A 869 -19.54 -9.64 -6.86
C GLU A 869 -20.60 -10.50 -7.54
N ARG A 870 -21.86 -10.08 -7.48
CA ARG A 870 -22.96 -10.76 -8.16
C ARG A 870 -22.78 -10.74 -9.67
N TRP A 871 -23.20 -11.81 -10.35
CA TRP A 871 -23.10 -11.91 -11.80
C TRP A 871 -24.27 -11.21 -12.51
N PHE A 872 -25.48 -11.31 -11.94
CA PHE A 872 -26.69 -10.67 -12.46
C PHE A 872 -27.25 -9.64 -11.46
N PRO A 873 -27.89 -8.56 -11.95
CA PRO A 873 -28.51 -7.54 -11.10
C PRO A 873 -29.64 -8.05 -10.21
N ASP A 874 -30.28 -9.16 -10.59
CA ASP A 874 -31.46 -9.67 -9.89
C ASP A 874 -31.11 -10.67 -8.78
N VAL A 875 -29.88 -11.21 -8.76
CA VAL A 875 -29.40 -12.06 -7.66
C VAL A 875 -29.00 -11.17 -6.48
N ARG A 876 -29.51 -11.49 -5.28
CA ARG A 876 -29.25 -10.73 -4.05
C ARG A 876 -28.55 -11.59 -3.01
N ILE A 877 -27.47 -11.08 -2.42
CA ILE A 877 -26.83 -11.69 -1.24
C ILE A 877 -27.65 -11.29 0.00
N ARG A 878 -28.35 -12.26 0.59
CA ARG A 878 -29.21 -12.08 1.78
C ARG A 878 -28.41 -12.08 3.07
N ALA A 879 -27.49 -13.03 3.20
CA ALA A 879 -26.65 -13.17 4.38
C ALA A 879 -25.32 -13.84 4.04
N ILE A 880 -24.28 -13.49 4.80
CA ILE A 880 -22.98 -14.16 4.76
C ILE A 880 -22.72 -14.73 6.15
N LYS A 881 -22.61 -16.06 6.25
CA LYS A 881 -22.16 -16.73 7.48
C LYS A 881 -20.65 -16.90 7.40
N SER A 882 -19.96 -15.85 7.83
CA SER A 882 -18.50 -15.76 7.87
C SER A 882 -17.90 -16.15 9.22
N GLY A 883 -18.69 -16.62 10.20
CA GLY A 883 -18.20 -16.93 11.54
C GLY A 883 -17.73 -15.67 12.28
N CYS A 884 -16.44 -15.62 12.66
CA CYS A 884 -15.85 -14.44 13.32
C CYS A 884 -15.04 -13.53 12.38
N TYR A 885 -15.09 -13.78 11.07
CA TYR A 885 -14.40 -12.96 10.07
C TYR A 885 -15.22 -11.73 9.72
N LYS A 886 -14.55 -10.59 9.54
CA LYS A 886 -15.25 -9.36 9.15
C LYS A 886 -15.83 -9.56 7.76
N SER A 887 -17.15 -9.43 7.64
CA SER A 887 -17.83 -9.46 6.37
C SER A 887 -18.88 -8.36 6.31
N ARG A 888 -19.10 -7.79 5.14
CA ARG A 888 -20.14 -6.80 4.93
C ARG A 888 -20.84 -7.09 3.62
N ILE A 889 -22.15 -6.86 3.61
CA ILE A 889 -22.95 -6.75 2.40
C ILE A 889 -23.17 -5.26 2.18
N THR A 890 -22.76 -4.75 1.02
CA THR A 890 -22.79 -3.33 0.70
C THR A 890 -24.19 -2.95 0.20
N SER A 891 -25.20 -2.96 1.06
CA SER A 891 -26.59 -2.63 0.68
C SER A 891 -27.02 -1.26 1.21
N GLN A 892 -26.66 -0.16 0.53
CA GLN A 892 -27.17 1.18 0.86
C GLN A 892 -27.65 2.02 -0.34
N SER A 893 -27.81 1.41 -1.52
CA SER A 893 -28.60 1.94 -2.63
C SER A 893 -29.20 0.79 -3.43
N CYS A 894 -30.35 1.00 -4.06
CA CYS A 894 -31.28 -0.03 -4.52
C CYS A 894 -30.72 -1.14 -5.44
N ASP A 895 -29.54 -0.99 -6.06
CA ASP A 895 -29.14 -1.84 -7.20
C ASP A 895 -27.70 -2.41 -7.17
N SER A 896 -27.05 -2.59 -6.01
CA SER A 896 -25.76 -3.34 -5.97
C SER A 896 -25.59 -4.10 -4.66
N SER A 897 -25.84 -5.41 -4.65
CA SER A 897 -25.50 -6.29 -3.53
C SER A 897 -24.13 -6.93 -3.77
N GLU A 898 -23.09 -6.22 -3.36
CA GLU A 898 -21.71 -6.73 -3.28
C GLU A 898 -21.42 -7.20 -1.85
N GLY A 899 -20.58 -8.22 -1.70
CA GLY A 899 -20.22 -8.75 -0.39
C GLY A 899 -18.73 -9.04 -0.30
N TRP A 900 -18.10 -8.78 0.83
CA TRP A 900 -16.69 -9.13 1.04
C TRP A 900 -16.48 -9.85 2.37
N VAL A 901 -15.42 -10.65 2.44
CA VAL A 901 -14.97 -11.39 3.62
C VAL A 901 -13.47 -11.19 3.82
N SER A 902 -13.08 -10.63 4.98
CA SER A 902 -11.68 -10.48 5.38
C SER A 902 -11.24 -11.69 6.21
N VAL A 903 -10.48 -12.58 5.57
CA VAL A 903 -10.07 -13.89 6.11
C VAL A 903 -8.79 -13.77 6.95
N GLY A 904 -7.85 -12.89 6.60
CA GLY A 904 -6.62 -12.69 7.37
C GLY A 904 -5.53 -13.70 7.03
N GLU A 905 -4.93 -14.37 8.02
CA GLU A 905 -3.79 -15.30 7.81
C GLU A 905 -4.24 -16.75 7.65
N LEU A 906 -3.65 -17.48 6.70
CA LEU A 906 -3.82 -18.92 6.47
C LEU A 906 -2.51 -19.68 6.64
N TYR A 907 -2.58 -20.79 7.36
CA TYR A 907 -1.49 -21.74 7.56
C TYR A 907 -1.43 -22.76 6.42
N ALA A 908 -0.28 -23.39 6.22
CA ALA A 908 -0.06 -24.38 5.18
C ALA A 908 -1.06 -25.56 5.31
N GLY A 909 -1.85 -25.78 4.27
CA GLY A 909 -2.92 -26.80 4.28
C GLY A 909 -4.12 -26.46 5.17
N GLU A 910 -4.26 -25.23 5.65
CA GLU A 910 -5.48 -24.74 6.31
C GLU A 910 -6.61 -24.57 5.30
N GLU A 911 -7.82 -24.92 5.69
CA GLU A 911 -9.02 -24.81 4.89
C GLU A 911 -10.08 -23.98 5.63
N ARG A 912 -10.76 -23.09 4.92
CA ARG A 912 -11.87 -22.30 5.44
C ARG A 912 -13.05 -22.32 4.48
N ARG A 913 -14.26 -22.38 5.02
CA ARG A 913 -15.52 -22.47 4.28
C ARG A 913 -16.43 -21.32 4.70
N PHE A 914 -17.00 -20.60 3.73
CA PHE A 914 -17.92 -19.49 3.99
C PHE A 914 -19.24 -19.76 3.28
N LEU A 915 -20.37 -19.61 3.98
CA LEU A 915 -21.70 -19.79 3.38
C LEU A 915 -22.31 -18.44 3.02
N PHE A 916 -22.72 -18.33 1.76
CA PHE A 916 -23.47 -17.20 1.20
C PHE A 916 -24.91 -17.65 0.96
N PHE A 917 -25.87 -16.95 1.54
CA PHE A 917 -27.29 -17.20 1.32
C PHE A 917 -27.77 -16.19 0.29
N LEU A 918 -28.28 -16.68 -0.85
CA LEU A 918 -28.66 -15.88 -2.00
C LEU A 918 -30.17 -15.98 -2.21
N ASP A 919 -30.80 -14.86 -2.54
CA ASP A 919 -32.13 -14.87 -3.13
C ASP A 919 -31.94 -14.90 -4.66
N VAL A 920 -32.31 -16.03 -5.25
CA VAL A 920 -32.12 -16.34 -6.68
C VAL A 920 -33.49 -16.25 -7.36
N PRO A 921 -33.75 -15.23 -8.20
CA PRO A 921 -35.02 -15.05 -8.87
C PRO A 921 -35.19 -16.05 -10.02
N SER A 922 -36.43 -16.25 -10.44
CA SER A 922 -36.83 -16.92 -11.66
C SER A 922 -36.30 -16.16 -12.87
N LEU A 923 -35.67 -16.88 -13.79
CA LEU A 923 -35.10 -16.32 -15.00
C LEU A 923 -35.81 -16.96 -16.19
N ASP A 924 -36.59 -16.18 -16.95
CA ASP A 924 -37.33 -16.66 -18.13
C ASP A 924 -36.42 -16.83 -19.36
N HIS A 925 -35.38 -17.65 -19.24
CA HIS A 925 -34.50 -17.97 -20.36
C HIS A 925 -34.91 -19.30 -21.00
N ALA A 926 -35.10 -19.29 -22.32
CA ALA A 926 -35.41 -20.48 -23.09
C ALA A 926 -34.16 -21.36 -23.24
N GLY A 927 -34.07 -22.44 -22.46
CA GLY A 927 -33.06 -23.50 -22.62
C GLY A 927 -32.28 -23.84 -21.34
N ASN A 928 -31.73 -25.06 -21.32
CA ASN A 928 -30.92 -25.64 -20.23
C ASN A 928 -29.58 -24.89 -20.08
N THR A 929 -29.63 -23.66 -19.57
CA THR A 929 -28.51 -22.73 -19.55
C THR A 929 -27.85 -22.67 -18.17
N ALA A 930 -26.52 -22.67 -18.17
CA ALA A 930 -25.70 -22.43 -16.99
C ALA A 930 -25.90 -20.99 -16.49
N THR A 931 -26.41 -20.82 -15.28
CA THR A 931 -26.58 -19.52 -14.63
C THR A 931 -25.45 -19.29 -13.64
N TYR A 932 -24.64 -18.26 -13.87
CA TYR A 932 -23.64 -17.81 -12.91
C TYR A 932 -24.32 -16.95 -11.84
N LEU A 933 -24.08 -17.24 -10.56
CA LEU A 933 -24.68 -16.54 -9.42
C LEU A 933 -23.81 -15.37 -8.95
N PHE A 934 -22.54 -15.65 -8.65
CA PHE A 934 -21.54 -14.64 -8.28
C PHE A 934 -20.14 -15.05 -8.75
N LYS A 935 -19.25 -14.07 -8.87
CA LYS A 935 -17.81 -14.22 -9.10
C LYS A 935 -17.05 -13.79 -7.84
N SER A 936 -15.99 -14.50 -7.52
CA SER A 936 -15.14 -14.20 -6.36
C SER A 936 -13.76 -13.75 -6.80
N LYS A 937 -13.25 -12.68 -6.22
CA LYS A 937 -11.87 -12.21 -6.33
C LYS A 937 -11.18 -12.43 -5.00
N CYS A 938 -9.89 -12.80 -5.01
CA CYS A 938 -9.15 -13.02 -3.78
C CYS A 938 -7.74 -12.46 -3.87
N ASN A 939 -7.42 -11.54 -2.97
CA ASN A 939 -6.15 -10.83 -2.91
C ASN A 939 -5.45 -11.15 -1.59
N TYR A 940 -4.19 -11.58 -1.67
CA TYR A 940 -3.39 -11.98 -0.51
C TYR A 940 -1.90 -11.83 -0.76
N LEU A 941 -1.12 -11.69 0.31
CA LEU A 941 0.34 -11.78 0.28
C LEU A 941 0.75 -13.25 0.44
N ASP A 942 1.39 -13.82 -0.57
CA ASP A 942 2.01 -15.14 -0.47
C ASP A 942 3.34 -15.03 0.28
N MET A 943 3.43 -15.73 1.41
CA MET A 943 4.59 -15.70 2.30
C MET A 943 5.74 -16.56 1.78
N VAL A 944 5.49 -17.43 0.79
CA VAL A 944 6.51 -18.26 0.16
C VAL A 944 7.27 -17.46 -0.91
N THR A 945 6.55 -16.69 -1.74
CA THR A 945 7.12 -15.88 -2.81
C THR A 945 7.39 -14.42 -2.42
N GLY A 946 6.74 -13.92 -1.36
CA GLY A 946 6.79 -12.50 -0.97
C GLY A 946 6.00 -11.58 -1.90
N GLN A 947 5.20 -12.13 -2.81
CA GLN A 947 4.41 -11.39 -3.80
C GLN A 947 2.96 -11.26 -3.34
N VAL A 948 2.34 -10.13 -3.67
CA VAL A 948 0.89 -10.00 -3.57
C VAL A 948 0.28 -10.69 -4.79
N LEU A 949 -0.46 -11.76 -4.55
CA LEU A 949 -1.16 -12.53 -5.58
C LEU A 949 -2.64 -12.13 -5.58
N ASP A 950 -3.18 -11.98 -6.79
CA ASP A 950 -4.58 -11.64 -7.01
C ASP A 950 -5.23 -12.71 -7.90
N ILE A 951 -6.15 -13.48 -7.31
CA ILE A 951 -6.93 -14.51 -7.97
C ILE A 951 -8.13 -13.84 -8.62
N GLN A 952 -8.13 -13.87 -9.96
CA GLN A 952 -9.07 -13.12 -10.77
C GLN A 952 -10.47 -13.78 -10.79
N PRO A 953 -11.53 -12.99 -11.05
CA PRO A 953 -12.90 -13.49 -11.00
C PRO A 953 -13.25 -14.49 -12.10
N ALA A 954 -12.45 -14.57 -13.17
CA ALA A 954 -12.63 -15.55 -14.24
C ALA A 954 -12.35 -16.99 -13.78
N ASP A 955 -11.65 -17.15 -12.65
CA ASP A 955 -11.18 -18.45 -12.17
C ASP A 955 -12.12 -19.07 -11.11
N VAL A 956 -13.01 -18.29 -10.48
CA VAL A 956 -13.87 -18.74 -9.36
C VAL A 956 -15.28 -18.15 -9.44
N TYR A 957 -16.25 -18.95 -9.86
CA TYR A 957 -17.66 -18.56 -9.97
C TYR A 957 -18.60 -19.64 -9.44
N ALA A 958 -19.74 -19.23 -8.90
CA ALA A 958 -20.82 -20.16 -8.53
C ALA A 958 -21.76 -20.35 -9.72
N GLU A 959 -21.92 -21.58 -10.20
CA GLU A 959 -22.77 -21.93 -11.34
C GLU A 959 -23.89 -22.87 -10.90
N VAL A 960 -25.10 -22.65 -11.42
CA VAL A 960 -26.25 -23.54 -11.25
C VAL A 960 -26.93 -23.78 -12.60
N ARG A 961 -27.33 -25.01 -12.87
CA ARG A 961 -28.08 -25.35 -14.09
C ARG A 961 -29.58 -25.07 -13.91
N ARG A 962 -30.24 -24.60 -14.97
CA ARG A 962 -31.70 -24.44 -14.99
C ARG A 962 -32.39 -25.40 -15.97
N PRO A 963 -32.65 -26.65 -15.55
CA PRO A 963 -33.37 -27.60 -16.39
C PRO A 963 -34.84 -27.18 -16.55
N VAL A 964 -35.40 -27.51 -17.72
CA VAL A 964 -36.81 -27.24 -18.08
C VAL A 964 -37.76 -28.16 -17.33
N GLU A 965 -37.32 -29.37 -16.98
CA GLU A 965 -38.05 -30.33 -16.14
C GLU A 965 -37.40 -30.43 -14.76
N ALA A 966 -38.21 -30.56 -13.70
CA ALA A 966 -37.72 -30.69 -12.34
C ALA A 966 -36.96 -32.02 -12.18
N THR A 967 -35.64 -31.94 -12.09
CA THR A 967 -34.79 -33.07 -11.72
C THR A 967 -34.65 -33.14 -10.20
N ASP A 968 -34.90 -34.31 -9.59
CA ASP A 968 -34.59 -34.61 -8.18
C ASP A 968 -33.07 -34.65 -7.96
N ALA A 969 -32.43 -33.49 -8.07
CA ALA A 969 -31.00 -33.35 -7.86
C ALA A 969 -30.66 -33.49 -6.37
N ALA A 970 -29.82 -34.48 -6.05
CA ALA A 970 -29.36 -34.67 -4.68
C ALA A 970 -28.59 -33.43 -4.19
N PRO A 971 -28.80 -32.99 -2.93
CA PRO A 971 -28.09 -31.84 -2.38
C PRO A 971 -26.60 -32.12 -2.25
N CYS A 972 -25.79 -31.07 -2.38
CA CYS A 972 -24.34 -31.15 -2.21
C CYS A 972 -24.00 -31.53 -0.75
N THR A 973 -23.36 -32.69 -0.57
CA THR A 973 -22.98 -33.22 0.76
C THR A 973 -22.02 -32.29 1.50
N GLU A 974 -21.11 -31.64 0.76
CA GLU A 974 -20.17 -30.63 1.26
C GLU A 974 -20.89 -29.42 1.86
N VAL A 975 -21.86 -28.84 1.14
CA VAL A 975 -22.65 -27.68 1.62
C VAL A 975 -23.48 -28.06 2.83
N LYS A 976 -24.11 -29.25 2.79
CA LYS A 976 -24.92 -29.77 3.90
C LYS A 976 -24.10 -29.99 5.17
N ARG A 977 -22.88 -30.51 5.04
CA ARG A 977 -21.93 -30.67 6.17
C ARG A 977 -21.59 -29.32 6.82
N GLU A 978 -21.28 -28.33 5.99
CA GLU A 978 -20.92 -27.01 6.47
C GLU A 978 -22.10 -26.30 7.14
N LEU A 979 -23.31 -26.46 6.60
CA LEU A 979 -24.55 -25.94 7.19
C LEU A 979 -24.78 -26.51 8.60
N LEU A 980 -24.69 -27.84 8.76
CA LEU A 980 -24.82 -28.50 10.06
C LEU A 980 -23.80 -28.00 11.09
N ARG A 981 -22.58 -27.70 10.64
CA ARG A 981 -21.51 -27.15 11.49
C ARG A 981 -21.79 -25.72 11.93
N VAL A 982 -22.24 -24.85 11.02
CA VAL A 982 -22.59 -23.45 11.33
C VAL A 982 -23.78 -23.40 12.28
N GLU A 983 -24.82 -24.19 12.04
CA GLU A 983 -25.98 -24.31 12.93
C GLU A 983 -25.58 -24.86 14.31
N ALA A 984 -24.66 -25.84 14.37
CA ALA A 984 -24.15 -26.32 15.65
C ALA A 984 -23.38 -25.23 16.42
N ALA A 985 -22.62 -24.37 15.74
CA ALA A 985 -21.94 -23.24 16.39
C ALA A 985 -22.93 -22.19 16.93
N GLU A 986 -24.05 -21.95 16.23
CA GLU A 986 -25.13 -21.08 16.70
C GLU A 986 -25.82 -21.67 17.94
N ASP A 987 -26.08 -22.98 17.93
CA ASP A 987 -26.67 -23.68 19.08
C ASP A 987 -25.72 -23.72 20.29
N MET A 988 -24.40 -23.81 20.09
CA MET A 988 -23.42 -23.64 21.17
C MET A 988 -23.51 -22.24 21.81
N ALA A 989 -23.74 -21.19 21.02
CA ALA A 989 -23.93 -19.83 21.52
C ALA A 989 -25.25 -19.68 22.30
N LEU A 990 -26.32 -20.30 21.82
CA LEU A 990 -27.61 -20.35 22.51
C LEU A 990 -27.51 -21.12 23.84
N ALA A 991 -26.82 -22.27 23.83
CA ALA A 991 -26.57 -23.07 25.03
C ALA A 991 -25.74 -22.30 26.06
N ARG A 992 -24.71 -21.55 25.63
CA ARG A 992 -23.98 -20.64 26.51
C ARG A 992 -24.92 -19.60 27.12
N ALA A 993 -25.72 -18.93 26.30
CA ALA A 993 -26.63 -17.90 26.79
C ALA A 993 -27.65 -18.44 27.79
N ALA A 994 -28.14 -19.67 27.61
CA ALA A 994 -29.01 -20.35 28.57
C ALA A 994 -28.28 -20.71 29.87
N ALA A 995 -27.08 -21.28 29.78
CA ALA A 995 -26.27 -21.64 30.95
C ALA A 995 -25.85 -20.41 31.79
N GLU A 996 -25.54 -19.26 31.15
CA GLU A 996 -25.23 -18.01 31.87
C GLU A 996 -26.47 -17.42 32.57
N ARG A 997 -27.69 -17.74 32.13
CA ARG A 997 -28.93 -17.42 32.84
C ARG A 997 -29.26 -18.41 33.97
N GLY A 998 -28.44 -19.43 34.17
CA GLY A 998 -28.67 -20.51 35.14
C GLY A 998 -29.60 -21.62 34.63
N ASP A 999 -30.02 -21.58 33.37
CA ASP A 999 -30.88 -22.62 32.77
C ASP A 999 -30.04 -23.71 32.09
N HIS A 1000 -29.44 -24.54 32.94
CA HIS A 1000 -28.56 -25.64 32.53
C HIS A 1000 -29.30 -26.77 31.81
N ALA A 1001 -30.57 -26.98 32.14
CA ALA A 1001 -31.42 -27.98 31.50
C ALA A 1001 -31.72 -27.60 30.05
N GLU A 1002 -32.08 -26.34 29.80
CA GLU A 1002 -32.29 -25.84 28.44
C GLU A 1002 -31.01 -25.87 27.62
N ALA A 1003 -29.89 -25.48 28.22
CA ALA A 1003 -28.60 -25.47 27.56
C ALA A 1003 -28.15 -26.88 27.10
N ALA A 1004 -28.35 -27.91 27.93
CA ALA A 1004 -28.10 -29.31 27.56
C ALA A 1004 -29.08 -29.79 26.47
N ARG A 1005 -30.37 -29.45 26.59
CA ARG A 1005 -31.41 -29.83 25.62
C ARG A 1005 -31.13 -29.29 24.21
N VAL A 1006 -30.67 -28.04 24.10
CA VAL A 1006 -30.29 -27.42 22.81
C VAL A 1006 -29.14 -28.20 22.15
N LEU A 1007 -28.10 -28.53 22.91
CA LEU A 1007 -26.95 -29.28 22.40
C LEU A 1007 -27.30 -30.72 22.01
N ASP A 1008 -28.11 -31.41 22.81
CA ASP A 1008 -28.55 -32.77 22.51
C ASP A 1008 -29.48 -32.82 21.29
N ALA A 1009 -30.39 -31.87 21.15
CA ALA A 1009 -31.26 -31.76 19.96
C ALA A 1009 -30.43 -31.59 18.67
N ARG A 1010 -29.38 -30.75 18.72
CA ARG A 1010 -28.46 -30.60 17.59
C ARG A 1010 -27.65 -31.88 17.34
N ARG A 1011 -27.13 -32.51 18.39
CA ARG A 1011 -26.39 -33.77 18.31
C ARG A 1011 -27.20 -34.86 17.61
N GLU A 1012 -28.48 -35.01 17.96
CA GLU A 1012 -29.38 -35.95 17.29
C GLU A 1012 -29.60 -35.62 15.82
N THR A 1013 -29.72 -34.33 15.49
CA THR A 1013 -29.91 -33.86 14.10
C THR A 1013 -28.68 -34.17 13.24
N VAL A 1014 -27.48 -33.93 13.77
CA VAL A 1014 -26.21 -34.28 13.10
C VAL A 1014 -26.08 -35.81 12.99
N SER A 1015 -26.38 -36.56 14.06
CA SER A 1015 -26.31 -38.02 14.06
C SER A 1015 -27.27 -38.68 13.07
N ARG A 1016 -28.47 -38.11 12.88
CA ARG A 1016 -29.44 -38.58 11.86
C ARG A 1016 -28.99 -38.26 10.44
N SER A 1017 -28.22 -37.19 10.25
CA SER A 1017 -27.73 -36.75 8.94
C SER A 1017 -26.40 -37.42 8.54
N ALA A 1018 -25.62 -37.92 9.49
CA ALA A 1018 -24.30 -38.52 9.26
C ALA A 1018 -24.26 -39.74 8.31
N PRO A 1019 -25.23 -40.68 8.32
CA PRO A 1019 -25.24 -41.83 7.40
C PRO A 1019 -25.42 -41.43 5.92
N ALA A 1020 -26.04 -40.27 5.66
CA ALA A 1020 -26.23 -39.74 4.31
C ALA A 1020 -25.00 -38.98 3.78
N LEU A 1021 -23.92 -38.91 4.57
CA LEU A 1021 -22.68 -38.18 4.27
C LEU A 1021 -21.45 -39.13 4.25
N ASP A 1022 -21.65 -40.41 3.88
CA ASP A 1022 -20.60 -41.42 3.70
C ASP A 1022 -19.64 -41.63 4.89
N GLY A 1023 -20.14 -41.56 6.13
CA GLY A 1023 -19.32 -41.86 7.32
C GLY A 1023 -18.18 -40.85 7.55
N ASP A 1024 -18.43 -39.59 7.24
CA ASP A 1024 -17.45 -38.51 7.40
C ASP A 1024 -17.00 -38.36 8.86
N ALA A 1025 -15.69 -38.54 9.08
CA ALA A 1025 -15.01 -38.37 10.36
C ALA A 1025 -15.25 -36.98 10.99
N GLY A 1026 -15.56 -35.96 10.18
CA GLY A 1026 -15.93 -34.63 10.67
C GLY A 1026 -17.26 -34.58 11.41
N CYS A 1027 -18.30 -35.24 10.88
CA CYS A 1027 -19.61 -35.29 11.53
C CYS A 1027 -19.57 -36.15 12.80
N GLU A 1028 -18.82 -37.26 12.80
CA GLU A 1028 -18.62 -38.08 13.99
C GLU A 1028 -17.90 -37.31 15.10
N ALA A 1029 -16.86 -36.53 14.76
CA ALA A 1029 -16.18 -35.65 15.69
C ALA A 1029 -17.12 -34.58 16.28
N LEU A 1030 -17.96 -33.94 15.43
CA LEU A 1030 -18.93 -32.95 15.89
C LEU A 1030 -19.98 -33.54 16.84
N VAL A 1031 -20.50 -34.74 16.56
CA VAL A 1031 -21.45 -35.46 17.44
C VAL A 1031 -20.82 -35.78 18.79
N ALA A 1032 -19.55 -36.20 18.79
CA ALA A 1032 -18.82 -36.50 20.03
C ALA A 1032 -18.50 -35.22 20.83
N GLU A 1033 -18.17 -34.11 20.17
CA GLU A 1033 -17.93 -32.81 20.83
C GLU A 1033 -19.23 -32.26 21.47
N LEU A 1034 -20.34 -32.24 20.73
CA LEU A 1034 -21.65 -31.81 21.24
C LEU A 1034 -22.11 -32.66 22.43
N GLY A 1035 -21.86 -33.96 22.40
CA GLY A 1035 -22.23 -34.88 23.49
C GLY A 1035 -21.40 -34.70 24.78
N GLU A 1036 -20.15 -34.24 24.69
CA GLU A 1036 -19.40 -33.84 25.89
C GLU A 1036 -19.87 -32.47 26.40
N LEU A 1037 -20.06 -31.50 25.50
CA LEU A 1037 -20.50 -30.16 25.89
C LEU A 1037 -21.86 -30.22 26.58
N SER A 1038 -22.81 -31.03 26.09
CA SER A 1038 -24.10 -31.26 26.77
C SER A 1038 -23.90 -31.77 28.20
N ARG A 1039 -23.05 -32.80 28.40
CA ARG A 1039 -22.77 -33.34 29.73
C ARG A 1039 -22.20 -32.30 30.70
N ARG A 1040 -21.25 -31.47 30.25
CA ARG A 1040 -20.59 -30.47 31.11
C ARG A 1040 -21.43 -29.23 31.37
N VAL A 1041 -22.45 -28.98 30.55
CA VAL A 1041 -23.34 -27.82 30.68
C VAL A 1041 -24.57 -28.16 31.52
N ALA A 1042 -24.92 -29.44 31.64
CA ALA A 1042 -26.08 -29.93 32.37
C ALA A 1042 -26.02 -29.69 33.90
N ASP A 1043 -24.82 -29.63 34.49
CA ASP A 1043 -24.61 -29.33 35.91
C ASP A 1043 -23.95 -27.97 36.12
N GLU A 1044 -24.48 -27.17 37.05
CA GLU A 1044 -24.03 -25.80 37.32
C GLU A 1044 -22.59 -25.77 37.87
N GLN A 1045 -22.23 -26.72 38.74
CA GLN A 1045 -20.88 -26.79 39.31
C GLN A 1045 -19.86 -27.22 38.26
N GLU A 1046 -20.21 -28.20 37.43
CA GLU A 1046 -19.37 -28.64 36.32
C GLU A 1046 -19.21 -27.58 35.23
N TYR A 1047 -20.29 -26.85 34.93
CA TYR A 1047 -20.27 -25.72 34.00
C TYR A 1047 -19.30 -24.62 34.47
N ARG A 1048 -19.39 -24.21 35.73
CA ARG A 1048 -18.46 -23.20 36.29
C ARG A 1048 -17.01 -23.69 36.34
N ARG A 1049 -16.80 -24.96 36.67
CA ARG A 1049 -15.46 -25.55 36.81
C ARG A 1049 -14.73 -25.70 35.47
N THR A 1050 -15.39 -26.27 34.46
CA THR A 1050 -14.76 -26.55 33.16
C THR A 1050 -15.68 -26.35 31.96
N GLY A 1051 -17.01 -26.55 32.10
CA GLY A 1051 -17.93 -26.51 30.97
C GLY A 1051 -17.95 -25.17 30.24
N ARG A 1052 -17.89 -24.05 30.96
CA ARG A 1052 -17.83 -22.70 30.39
C ARG A 1052 -16.59 -22.50 29.52
N ALA A 1053 -15.41 -22.88 30.01
CA ALA A 1053 -14.16 -22.72 29.27
C ALA A 1053 -14.10 -23.66 28.04
N CYS A 1054 -14.59 -24.90 28.17
CA CYS A 1054 -14.70 -25.83 27.05
C CYS A 1054 -15.66 -25.33 25.97
N LEU A 1055 -16.83 -24.79 26.35
CA LEU A 1055 -17.81 -24.25 25.42
C LEU A 1055 -17.26 -23.02 24.67
N LEU A 1056 -16.58 -22.10 25.38
CA LEU A 1056 -15.90 -20.96 24.76
C LEU A 1056 -14.79 -21.39 23.79
N ALA A 1057 -14.02 -22.44 24.12
CA ALA A 1057 -12.98 -22.98 23.24
C ALA A 1057 -13.57 -23.62 21.98
N ALA A 1058 -14.65 -24.39 22.11
CA ALA A 1058 -15.35 -24.99 20.97
C ALA A 1058 -15.96 -23.91 20.06
N MET A 1059 -16.69 -22.94 20.62
CA MET A 1059 -17.23 -21.80 19.88
C MET A 1059 -16.15 -21.06 19.10
N ARG A 1060 -15.00 -20.79 19.74
CA ARG A 1060 -13.89 -20.09 19.09
C ARG A 1060 -13.25 -20.90 17.96
N ALA A 1061 -13.08 -22.22 18.17
CA ALA A 1061 -12.53 -23.12 17.15
C ALA A 1061 -13.44 -23.18 15.91
N HIS A 1062 -14.76 -23.33 16.09
CA HIS A 1062 -15.74 -23.31 15.00
C HIS A 1062 -15.86 -21.95 14.32
N ALA A 1063 -15.71 -20.85 15.06
CA ALA A 1063 -15.77 -19.50 14.50
C ALA A 1063 -14.54 -19.16 13.65
N LEU A 1064 -13.35 -19.65 14.03
CA LEU A 1064 -12.11 -19.49 13.26
C LEU A 1064 -11.92 -20.58 12.19
N GLN A 1065 -12.60 -21.72 12.31
CA GLN A 1065 -12.30 -22.95 11.56
C GLN A 1065 -10.84 -23.37 11.70
N ARG A 1066 -10.31 -23.20 12.91
CA ARG A 1066 -8.92 -23.44 13.25
C ARG A 1066 -8.85 -24.28 14.51
N GLY A 1067 -7.99 -25.28 14.50
CA GLY A 1067 -7.87 -26.20 15.62
C GLY A 1067 -7.36 -25.48 16.87
N GLY A 1068 -8.22 -25.35 17.88
CA GLY A 1068 -7.83 -25.08 19.27
C GLY A 1068 -7.77 -26.39 20.05
N SER A 1069 -7.00 -26.42 21.14
CA SER A 1069 -7.04 -27.55 22.07
C SER A 1069 -8.16 -27.27 23.09
N ALA A 1070 -9.31 -27.90 22.91
CA ALA A 1070 -10.41 -27.86 23.88
C ALA A 1070 -10.50 -29.14 24.72
N MET A 1071 -9.78 -30.20 24.33
CA MET A 1071 -9.98 -31.55 24.88
C MET A 1071 -8.68 -32.36 24.92
N ARG A 1072 -8.38 -32.91 26.10
CA ARG A 1072 -7.91 -34.30 26.19
C ARG A 1072 -8.91 -35.05 27.05
N LEU A 1073 -9.41 -36.15 26.51
CA LEU A 1073 -10.26 -37.08 27.24
C LEU A 1073 -9.51 -37.50 28.52
N SER A 1074 -10.22 -37.48 29.66
CA SER A 1074 -9.69 -37.99 30.91
C SER A 1074 -9.14 -39.42 30.74
N ALA A 1075 -8.19 -39.79 31.61
CA ALA A 1075 -7.36 -40.98 31.59
C ALA A 1075 -8.11 -42.33 31.63
N ARG A 1076 -8.91 -42.66 30.61
CA ARG A 1076 -9.36 -44.03 30.32
C ARG A 1076 -9.03 -44.38 28.86
N PRO A 1077 -8.31 -45.50 28.62
CA PRO A 1077 -8.03 -45.94 27.27
C PRO A 1077 -9.32 -46.44 26.64
N LEU A 1078 -9.98 -45.61 25.85
CA LEU A 1078 -10.85 -46.12 24.80
C LEU A 1078 -9.93 -46.86 23.81
N SER A 1079 -10.30 -48.12 23.55
CA SER A 1079 -9.53 -49.09 22.77
C SER A 1079 -8.91 -48.49 21.51
N ALA A 1080 -7.59 -48.62 21.38
CA ALA A 1080 -6.79 -48.47 20.17
C ALA A 1080 -7.18 -47.30 19.23
N GLY A 1081 -6.67 -46.09 19.52
CA GLY A 1081 -6.38 -45.11 18.46
C GLY A 1081 -7.20 -43.82 18.39
N GLY A 1082 -7.98 -43.45 19.41
CA GLY A 1082 -8.75 -42.19 19.39
C GLY A 1082 -7.91 -40.95 19.72
N CYS A 1083 -7.72 -40.04 18.76
CA CYS A 1083 -7.26 -38.67 19.00
C CYS A 1083 -8.33 -37.86 19.79
N PRO A 1084 -7.94 -36.80 20.53
CA PRO A 1084 -8.91 -35.88 21.14
C PRO A 1084 -9.84 -35.26 20.08
N VAL A 1085 -11.14 -35.24 20.41
CA VAL A 1085 -12.26 -35.08 19.47
C VAL A 1085 -12.27 -33.72 18.74
N SER A 1086 -11.95 -32.63 19.44
CA SER A 1086 -11.90 -31.27 18.88
C SER A 1086 -10.65 -31.01 18.00
N SER A 1087 -9.55 -31.75 18.26
CA SER A 1087 -8.29 -31.63 17.52
C SER A 1087 -8.32 -32.32 16.15
N ALA A 1088 -9.41 -32.97 15.76
CA ALA A 1088 -9.48 -33.73 14.51
C ALA A 1088 -9.98 -32.89 13.31
N MET A 1089 -10.87 -31.92 13.51
CA MET A 1089 -11.58 -31.23 12.41
C MET A 1089 -10.77 -30.12 11.74
N PHE A 1090 -10.03 -29.30 12.50
CA PHE A 1090 -9.42 -28.05 11.99
C PHE A 1090 -7.88 -28.00 12.13
N VAL A 1091 -7.23 -29.14 12.33
CA VAL A 1091 -5.78 -29.21 12.56
C VAL A 1091 -5.03 -29.54 11.28
N THR A 1092 -4.16 -28.62 10.85
CA THR A 1092 -3.36 -28.77 9.63
C THR A 1092 -2.31 -29.89 9.76
N PRO A 1093 -1.78 -30.42 8.64
CA PRO A 1093 -0.71 -31.41 8.69
C PRO A 1093 0.55 -30.95 9.44
N ALA A 1094 0.87 -29.64 9.41
CA ALA A 1094 1.98 -29.07 10.16
C ALA A 1094 1.72 -29.13 11.68
N MET A 1095 0.52 -28.73 12.09
CA MET A 1095 0.07 -28.79 13.49
C MET A 1095 0.06 -30.23 14.02
N ARG A 1096 -0.47 -31.20 13.25
CA ARG A 1096 -0.46 -32.64 13.63
C ARG A 1096 0.96 -33.21 13.75
N ARG A 1097 1.88 -32.78 12.87
CA ARG A 1097 3.30 -33.19 12.95
C ARG A 1097 3.93 -32.68 14.24
N MET A 1098 3.70 -31.42 14.61
CA MET A 1098 4.23 -30.88 15.87
C MET A 1098 3.63 -31.52 17.11
N GLU A 1099 2.33 -31.81 17.09
CA GLU A 1099 1.68 -32.51 18.19
C GLU A 1099 2.27 -33.92 18.39
N LYS A 1100 2.42 -34.71 17.32
CA LYS A 1100 3.05 -36.04 17.39
C LYS A 1100 4.48 -35.99 17.92
N VAL A 1101 5.25 -34.97 17.52
CA VAL A 1101 6.63 -34.77 17.98
C VAL A 1101 6.66 -34.42 19.47
N SER A 1102 5.77 -33.55 19.93
CA SER A 1102 5.59 -33.25 21.36
C SER A 1102 5.21 -34.49 22.16
N GLU A 1103 4.28 -35.30 21.64
CA GLU A 1103 3.85 -36.54 22.28
C GLU A 1103 4.97 -37.58 22.39
N MET A 1104 5.76 -37.78 21.33
CA MET A 1104 6.91 -38.68 21.36
C MET A 1104 7.95 -38.26 22.41
N LEU A 1105 8.27 -36.97 22.48
CA LEU A 1105 9.23 -36.43 23.45
C LEU A 1105 8.71 -36.57 24.88
N ARG A 1106 7.40 -36.31 25.11
CA ARG A 1106 6.79 -36.54 26.43
C ARG A 1106 6.88 -38.01 26.83
N ARG A 1107 6.58 -38.95 25.92
CA ARG A 1107 6.69 -40.40 26.19
C ARG A 1107 8.13 -40.82 26.52
N GLN A 1108 9.13 -40.21 25.88
CA GLN A 1108 10.55 -40.44 26.21
C GLN A 1108 10.92 -39.89 27.60
N GLN A 1109 10.38 -38.72 27.98
CA GLN A 1109 10.63 -38.10 29.29
C GLN A 1109 9.88 -38.78 30.44
N GLN A 1110 8.75 -39.42 30.16
CA GLN A 1110 7.94 -40.18 31.12
C GLN A 1110 8.30 -41.68 31.20
N ALA A 1111 9.24 -42.15 30.37
CA ALA A 1111 9.73 -43.52 30.47
C ALA A 1111 10.48 -43.70 31.81
N PRO A 1112 10.09 -44.67 32.67
CA PRO A 1112 10.79 -44.89 33.93
C PRO A 1112 12.25 -45.26 33.63
N ALA A 1113 13.17 -44.62 34.35
CA ALA A 1113 14.59 -44.94 34.31
C ALA A 1113 14.79 -46.44 34.63
N MET A 1114 14.86 -47.28 33.60
CA MET A 1114 15.31 -48.65 33.77
C MET A 1114 16.77 -48.60 34.23
N ALA A 1115 16.99 -49.14 35.42
CA ALA A 1115 18.27 -49.24 36.11
C ALA A 1115 19.42 -49.56 35.15
N MET A 1116 20.39 -48.64 35.06
CA MET A 1116 21.69 -48.91 34.49
C MET A 1116 22.40 -49.96 35.35
N ALA A 1117 22.54 -51.18 34.83
CA ALA A 1117 23.49 -52.15 35.35
C ALA A 1117 24.94 -51.65 35.11
N PRO A 1118 25.90 -51.95 36.02
CA PRO A 1118 27.26 -51.44 35.90
C PRO A 1118 28.02 -52.12 34.74
N PRO A 1119 29.02 -51.45 34.13
CA PRO A 1119 29.73 -52.00 32.97
C PRO A 1119 30.66 -53.15 33.40
N PRO A 1120 30.85 -54.19 32.58
CA PRO A 1120 31.80 -55.26 32.88
C PRO A 1120 33.25 -54.81 32.58
N PRO A 1121 34.26 -55.44 33.19
CA PRO A 1121 35.63 -54.96 33.12
C PRO A 1121 36.29 -55.29 31.78
N VAL A 1122 37.21 -54.40 31.40
CA VAL A 1122 38.05 -54.49 30.22
C VAL A 1122 39.09 -55.61 30.41
N ASN A 1123 39.13 -56.57 29.49
CA ASN A 1123 40.31 -57.38 29.25
C ASN A 1123 40.46 -57.61 27.74
N GLY A 1124 41.65 -57.30 27.24
CA GLY A 1124 41.97 -57.35 25.82
C GLY A 1124 42.46 -58.71 25.36
N SER A 1125 42.23 -59.01 24.07
CA SER A 1125 43.21 -59.67 23.20
C SER A 1125 42.70 -59.72 21.75
N ARG A 1126 43.62 -59.37 20.85
CA ARG A 1126 43.67 -59.51 19.38
C ARG A 1126 42.72 -60.50 18.67
N ALA A 1127 42.15 -59.97 17.57
CA ALA A 1127 42.21 -60.46 16.18
C ALA A 1127 41.10 -61.37 15.58
N VAL A 1128 40.79 -60.99 14.33
CA VAL A 1128 40.19 -61.73 13.19
C VAL A 1128 38.65 -61.84 13.11
N ALA A 1129 38.10 -61.28 12.03
CA ALA A 1129 36.69 -61.36 11.59
C ALA A 1129 36.36 -62.75 10.99
N PRO A 1130 35.08 -63.17 10.84
CA PRO A 1130 34.21 -62.59 9.81
C PRO A 1130 32.71 -62.48 10.16
N ARG A 1131 32.04 -61.72 9.28
CA ARG A 1131 30.59 -61.60 9.06
C ARG A 1131 29.77 -62.85 9.39
N SER A 1132 28.74 -62.70 10.23
CA SER A 1132 27.39 -63.28 10.04
C SER A 1132 26.60 -63.25 11.36
N ARG A 1133 25.90 -62.14 11.65
CA ARG A 1133 24.80 -62.15 12.64
C ARG A 1133 23.83 -60.96 12.51
N LEU A 1134 23.68 -60.44 11.29
CA LEU A 1134 22.65 -59.45 10.96
C LEU A 1134 21.50 -60.03 10.12
N GLU A 1135 21.44 -61.36 9.93
CA GLU A 1135 20.43 -62.02 9.09
C GLU A 1135 19.37 -62.83 9.86
N ALA A 1136 19.38 -62.84 11.19
CA ALA A 1136 18.43 -63.66 11.97
C ALA A 1136 17.34 -62.87 12.72
N ARG A 1137 17.19 -61.56 12.49
CA ARG A 1137 16.17 -60.74 13.20
C ARG A 1137 15.32 -59.83 12.33
N LEU A 1138 15.30 -60.05 11.02
CA LEU A 1138 14.33 -59.44 10.10
C LEU A 1138 13.56 -60.53 9.37
N ALA A 1139 12.78 -61.30 10.12
CA ALA A 1139 11.68 -62.10 9.59
C ALA A 1139 10.52 -61.97 10.58
N LEU A 1140 9.36 -61.53 10.06
CA LEU A 1140 8.07 -61.27 10.73
C LEU A 1140 7.78 -59.81 11.15
N ALA A 1141 7.39 -58.99 10.17
CA ALA A 1141 6.04 -58.42 10.12
C ALA A 1141 5.88 -57.58 8.84
N ALA A 1142 4.97 -58.00 7.98
CA ALA A 1142 4.70 -57.50 6.65
C ALA A 1142 3.60 -56.43 6.66
N VAL A 1143 3.79 -55.33 5.90
CA VAL A 1143 2.73 -54.59 5.18
C VAL A 1143 3.31 -54.00 3.87
N PRO A 1144 2.59 -53.99 2.73
CA PRO A 1144 3.21 -53.92 1.40
C PRO A 1144 3.04 -52.58 0.63
N ARG A 1145 3.98 -52.38 -0.30
CA ARG A 1145 3.95 -51.62 -1.59
C ARG A 1145 4.30 -50.11 -1.60
N LEU A 1146 5.61 -49.85 -1.70
CA LEU A 1146 6.20 -48.78 -2.53
C LEU A 1146 6.67 -49.39 -3.86
N SER A 1147 5.94 -49.13 -4.95
CA SER A 1147 6.30 -49.56 -6.31
C SER A 1147 6.61 -48.35 -7.21
N VAL A 1148 7.67 -47.58 -6.91
CA VAL A 1148 8.15 -46.53 -7.84
C VAL A 1148 9.69 -46.45 -7.95
N LEU A 1149 10.45 -46.94 -6.97
CA LEU A 1149 11.91 -46.76 -6.95
C LEU A 1149 12.76 -47.89 -7.58
N ARG A 1150 12.17 -48.76 -8.41
CA ARG A 1150 12.92 -49.79 -9.17
C ARG A 1150 13.17 -49.48 -10.65
N LYS A 1151 12.56 -48.45 -11.23
CA LYS A 1151 12.85 -48.05 -12.63
C LYS A 1151 14.03 -47.06 -12.75
N TYR A 1152 14.31 -46.23 -11.74
CA TYR A 1152 15.34 -45.19 -11.85
C TYR A 1152 16.78 -45.65 -11.60
N ARG A 1153 17.00 -46.82 -10.99
CA ARG A 1153 18.36 -47.30 -10.67
C ARG A 1153 19.06 -48.04 -11.82
N ARG A 1154 18.39 -48.31 -12.95
CA ARG A 1154 19.02 -48.96 -14.13
C ARG A 1154 19.44 -47.98 -15.24
N LEU A 1155 19.07 -46.71 -15.16
CA LEU A 1155 19.41 -45.70 -16.18
C LEU A 1155 20.65 -44.87 -15.85
N LEU A 1156 21.10 -44.82 -14.60
CA LEU A 1156 22.25 -44.02 -14.15
C LEU A 1156 23.59 -44.78 -14.09
N LEU A 1157 23.65 -46.03 -14.58
CA LEU A 1157 24.90 -46.80 -14.66
C LEU A 1157 25.27 -47.23 -16.09
N ARG A 1158 24.65 -46.63 -17.11
CA ARG A 1158 25.07 -46.73 -18.51
C ARG A 1158 24.75 -45.44 -19.27
N ARG A 1159 25.39 -44.33 -18.89
CA ARG A 1159 25.74 -43.20 -19.77
C ARG A 1159 26.81 -42.37 -19.09
#